data_AF-A0A5V5Y182-F1
#
_entry.id   AF-A0A5V5Y182-F1
#
_cell.length_a   1.000
_cell.length_b   1.000
_cell.length_c   1.000
_cell.angle_alpha   90.00
_cell.angle_beta   90.00
_cell.angle_gamma   90.00
#
_symmetry.space_group_name_H-M   'P 1'
#
loop_
_entity.id
_entity.type
_entity.pdbx_description
1 polymer ?
#
loop_
_entity_poly.entity_id
_entity_poly.type
_entity_poly.pdbx_seq_one_letter_code
_entity_poly.pdbx_strand_id
1 'polypeptide(L)'
;WDDASGVFTAAHGTNATSKITNVTAGTISSTSTDAVNGGQLFSLSDSLADYFGGNASVDENGVFTGPSYTIGSNSYDSVGDALAAINTSFSTSLGDALLWDETASAFSAGHGGNASKITNVANGAISETSTDAINGGQLYGVSNSVVDALGGNATVNADGSISAPTYSIANTDYNNVGDALDAIDSTLDDALLWDATAGENGAFSASRDGKASVITNVANGDISETSTDAINGSQLFATNTLINQQNEIINQIAGNTSETYIEENGAGLNYVRTNDTGLTFIDASASGTGATAVGYNAAASGESSVAIGQNSSSTVDTGIALGSSSVSSRVIAKSSRETSVTEDGVVIGYDTTDGELLGALSIGDDGKYRQIINVADGTEAHDAVTVRQLQNAIGAVTTTPTKYYHANSTEEDSLAVGTDSLAMGAKTIVNADAGIGIGLNTLVMADAINGIAIGSNARAYHANSIAMGNGSQTTRGAQTDYTAYNMDTPQNSVGEFSVGSEDGQRQITNVAAGSADTDAVNVSQLKVTDSRVAANTESINNLNTQVSSLDTRVTNIENGIGDIVTTGSTKYFKTNTDGADANAQGADSVAIGSGSIAAAENSVALGTNSVADEANTVSVGSSTQQRRITNVAAGVNNTDAVNVAQLKASEAGSVRYETNADGSVNYSVLNLGDGSGGTTRIGNVSAAVNDTDAVNYAQLKRSVEEANTYTDQKMGEMNSKIKGVENKMSGGIASAMAMAGLPQAYAPGANMTSIAGGTFNGESAVAIGVSMVSESGGWVYKLQGTSNSQGDYSAAIGAGFQW
;
A
#
# COMPACT_ATOMS: atom_id res chain seq x y z
N TRP A 1 -141.03 -37.11 -31.33
CA TRP A 1 -141.20 -35.68 -31.00
C TRP A 1 -141.70 -35.59 -29.58
N ASP A 2 -141.09 -34.74 -28.76
CA ASP A 2 -141.50 -34.47 -27.38
C ASP A 2 -141.97 -33.01 -27.27
N ASP A 3 -143.27 -32.82 -27.05
CA ASP A 3 -143.91 -31.51 -26.97
C ASP A 3 -143.50 -30.70 -25.73
N ALA A 4 -142.91 -31.33 -24.70
CA ALA A 4 -142.42 -30.60 -23.52
C ALA A 4 -141.02 -29.99 -23.73
N SER A 5 -140.22 -30.55 -24.65
CA SER A 5 -138.84 -30.12 -24.91
C SER A 5 -138.60 -29.57 -26.33
N GLY A 6 -139.59 -29.66 -27.23
CA GLY A 6 -139.54 -29.02 -28.55
C GLY A 6 -138.53 -29.67 -29.51
N VAL A 7 -138.21 -30.95 -29.32
CA VAL A 7 -137.22 -31.69 -30.13
C VAL A 7 -137.72 -33.05 -30.60
N PHE A 8 -137.13 -33.55 -31.68
CA PHE A 8 -137.34 -34.93 -32.12
C PHE A 8 -136.52 -35.90 -31.24
N THR A 9 -137.05 -36.22 -30.06
CA THR A 9 -136.46 -37.27 -29.20
C THR A 9 -136.63 -38.67 -29.80
N ALA A 10 -135.63 -39.53 -29.56
CA ALA A 10 -135.61 -40.94 -29.97
C ALA A 10 -135.85 -41.91 -28.79
N ALA A 11 -136.55 -41.49 -27.74
CA ALA A 11 -136.87 -42.31 -26.57
C ALA A 11 -138.27 -42.96 -26.66
N HIS A 12 -138.45 -44.16 -26.08
CA HIS A 12 -139.74 -44.85 -26.01
C HIS A 12 -139.91 -45.60 -24.67
N GLY A 13 -140.97 -45.29 -23.91
CA GLY A 13 -141.20 -45.84 -22.57
C GLY A 13 -140.32 -45.19 -21.48
N THR A 14 -140.32 -45.75 -20.26
CA THR A 14 -139.60 -45.20 -19.09
C THR A 14 -138.08 -45.42 -19.20
N ASN A 15 -137.44 -44.54 -19.97
CA ASN A 15 -135.99 -44.28 -20.04
C ASN A 15 -135.11 -45.34 -20.72
N ALA A 16 -135.39 -45.60 -22.00
CA ALA A 16 -134.37 -46.06 -22.96
C ALA A 16 -134.37 -45.17 -24.22
N THR A 17 -133.20 -44.66 -24.59
CA THR A 17 -132.96 -43.92 -25.84
C THR A 17 -132.61 -44.89 -26.98
N SER A 18 -133.13 -44.62 -28.17
CA SER A 18 -132.90 -45.43 -29.37
C SER A 18 -131.87 -44.78 -30.28
N LYS A 19 -131.10 -45.61 -31.01
CA LYS A 19 -130.23 -45.13 -32.08
C LYS A 19 -131.06 -44.61 -33.25
N ILE A 20 -130.67 -43.47 -33.83
CA ILE A 20 -131.20 -43.01 -35.12
C ILE A 20 -130.39 -43.73 -36.21
N THR A 21 -130.90 -44.86 -36.69
CA THR A 21 -130.28 -45.66 -37.76
C THR A 21 -130.74 -45.20 -39.14
N ASN A 22 -129.96 -45.50 -40.18
CA ASN A 22 -130.21 -45.14 -41.58
C ASN A 22 -130.19 -43.62 -41.88
N VAL A 23 -129.34 -42.87 -41.17
CA VAL A 23 -128.98 -41.49 -41.54
C VAL A 23 -127.96 -41.53 -42.67
N THR A 24 -128.39 -41.16 -43.88
CA THR A 24 -127.51 -40.93 -45.03
C THR A 24 -126.45 -39.89 -44.69
N ALA A 25 -125.26 -39.98 -45.28
CA ALA A 25 -124.19 -39.01 -45.07
C ALA A 25 -124.68 -37.56 -45.32
N GLY A 26 -124.58 -36.71 -44.30
CA GLY A 26 -124.95 -35.30 -44.39
C GLY A 26 -123.95 -34.54 -45.25
N THR A 27 -124.37 -33.44 -45.87
CA THR A 27 -123.46 -32.61 -46.67
C THR A 27 -122.44 -31.96 -45.73
N ILE A 28 -121.13 -32.20 -45.91
CA ILE A 28 -120.10 -31.48 -45.15
C ILE A 28 -119.76 -30.19 -45.89
N SER A 29 -120.32 -29.09 -45.39
CA SER A 29 -120.04 -27.72 -45.83
C SER A 29 -120.27 -26.76 -44.65
N SER A 30 -119.72 -25.54 -44.74
CA SER A 30 -119.73 -24.57 -43.63
C SER A 30 -121.12 -24.04 -43.24
N THR A 31 -122.14 -24.22 -44.08
CA THR A 31 -123.53 -23.81 -43.81
C THR A 31 -124.48 -24.99 -43.64
N SER A 32 -123.97 -26.22 -43.61
CA SER A 32 -124.80 -27.41 -43.52
C SER A 32 -125.42 -27.55 -42.13
N THR A 33 -126.73 -27.76 -42.10
CA THR A 33 -127.45 -28.21 -40.90
C THR A 33 -127.83 -29.69 -40.98
N ASP A 34 -127.26 -30.43 -41.94
CA ASP A 34 -127.44 -31.88 -42.05
C ASP A 34 -126.77 -32.58 -40.86
N ALA A 35 -127.40 -33.65 -40.36
CA ALA A 35 -126.75 -34.53 -39.39
C ALA A 35 -125.61 -35.32 -40.08
N VAL A 36 -124.37 -35.08 -39.67
CA VAL A 36 -123.22 -35.91 -40.09
C VAL A 36 -123.32 -37.30 -39.47
N ASN A 37 -122.92 -38.34 -40.22
CA ASN A 37 -122.86 -39.70 -39.71
C ASN A 37 -121.43 -40.11 -39.33
N GLY A 38 -121.30 -41.16 -38.51
CA GLY A 38 -120.01 -41.57 -37.94
C GLY A 38 -118.92 -41.90 -38.97
N GLY A 39 -119.30 -42.39 -40.16
CA GLY A 39 -118.34 -42.69 -41.23
C GLY A 39 -117.61 -41.45 -41.75
N GLN A 40 -118.29 -40.30 -41.79
CA GLN A 40 -117.68 -39.06 -42.27
C GLN A 40 -116.71 -38.45 -41.24
N LEU A 41 -117.01 -38.61 -39.95
CA LEU A 41 -116.11 -38.18 -38.88
C LEU A 41 -114.88 -39.09 -38.79
N PHE A 42 -115.07 -40.41 -38.95
CA PHE A 42 -113.99 -41.39 -38.95
C PHE A 42 -112.94 -41.10 -40.05
N SER A 43 -113.38 -40.98 -41.32
CA SER A 43 -112.44 -40.77 -42.44
C SER A 43 -111.66 -39.46 -42.34
N LEU A 44 -112.23 -38.43 -41.71
CA LEU A 44 -111.52 -37.17 -41.43
C LEU A 44 -110.43 -37.37 -40.37
N SER A 45 -110.74 -38.08 -39.29
CA SER A 45 -109.79 -38.35 -38.21
C SER A 45 -108.65 -39.25 -38.66
N ASP A 46 -108.95 -40.33 -39.40
CA ASP A 46 -108.00 -41.31 -39.89
C ASP A 46 -106.97 -40.66 -40.85
N SER A 47 -107.45 -39.84 -41.79
CA SER A 47 -106.57 -39.06 -42.68
C SER A 47 -105.63 -38.10 -41.92
N LEU A 48 -106.07 -37.53 -40.79
CA LEU A 48 -105.25 -36.63 -39.99
C LEU A 48 -104.13 -37.36 -39.24
N ALA A 49 -104.31 -38.65 -38.94
CA ALA A 49 -103.32 -39.46 -38.23
C ALA A 49 -102.14 -39.81 -39.14
N ASP A 50 -102.43 -40.34 -40.34
CA ASP A 50 -101.43 -40.65 -41.36
C ASP A 50 -100.55 -39.43 -41.71
N TYR A 51 -101.12 -38.22 -41.73
CA TYR A 51 -100.38 -36.99 -42.01
C TYR A 51 -99.39 -36.58 -40.91
N PHE A 52 -99.62 -36.95 -39.65
CA PHE A 52 -98.61 -36.73 -38.60
C PHE A 52 -97.60 -37.87 -38.53
N GLY A 53 -97.99 -39.11 -38.83
CA GLY A 53 -97.13 -40.27 -38.63
C GLY A 53 -96.69 -40.37 -37.16
N GLY A 54 -95.45 -40.79 -36.88
CA GLY A 54 -94.96 -40.85 -35.49
C GLY A 54 -95.81 -41.72 -34.55
N ASN A 55 -96.46 -42.76 -35.11
CA ASN A 55 -97.48 -43.63 -34.49
C ASN A 55 -98.85 -42.98 -34.17
N ALA A 56 -99.13 -41.79 -34.72
CA ALA A 56 -100.49 -41.27 -34.75
C ALA A 56 -101.42 -42.25 -35.51
N SER A 57 -102.63 -42.46 -34.99
CA SER A 57 -103.59 -43.44 -35.54
C SER A 57 -105.02 -43.16 -35.09
N VAL A 58 -106.01 -43.73 -35.79
CA VAL A 58 -107.41 -43.80 -35.36
C VAL A 58 -107.86 -45.25 -35.23
N ASP A 59 -108.50 -45.60 -34.12
CA ASP A 59 -109.01 -46.96 -33.88
C ASP A 59 -110.40 -47.18 -34.51
N GLU A 60 -110.87 -48.43 -34.56
CA GLU A 60 -112.18 -48.80 -35.14
C GLU A 60 -113.41 -48.15 -34.45
N ASN A 61 -113.21 -47.52 -33.27
CA ASN A 61 -114.24 -46.79 -32.53
C ASN A 61 -114.21 -45.28 -32.80
N GLY A 62 -113.21 -44.79 -33.56
CA GLY A 62 -113.03 -43.38 -33.92
C GLY A 62 -112.19 -42.57 -32.93
N VAL A 63 -111.35 -43.20 -32.11
CA VAL A 63 -110.47 -42.52 -31.13
C VAL A 63 -109.11 -42.21 -31.76
N PHE A 64 -108.67 -40.95 -31.67
CA PHE A 64 -107.42 -40.46 -32.24
C PHE A 64 -106.25 -40.48 -31.23
N THR A 65 -105.09 -40.97 -31.68
CA THR A 65 -103.80 -40.90 -30.95
C THR A 65 -102.83 -39.99 -31.70
N GLY A 66 -102.12 -39.10 -30.98
CA GLY A 66 -101.15 -38.16 -31.57
C GLY A 66 -99.75 -38.76 -31.82
N PRO A 67 -98.87 -38.02 -32.51
CA PRO A 67 -97.51 -38.48 -32.84
C PRO A 67 -96.53 -38.32 -31.66
N SER A 68 -95.38 -39.01 -31.71
CA SER A 68 -94.22 -38.74 -30.85
C SER A 68 -92.88 -38.97 -31.57
N TYR A 69 -91.90 -38.09 -31.34
CA TYR A 69 -90.56 -38.11 -31.95
C TYR A 69 -89.48 -37.89 -30.88
N THR A 70 -88.30 -38.51 -31.00
CA THR A 70 -87.21 -38.40 -30.00
C THR A 70 -85.92 -37.86 -30.61
N ILE A 71 -85.44 -36.71 -30.12
CA ILE A 71 -84.25 -36.01 -30.61
C ILE A 71 -83.27 -35.76 -29.46
N GLY A 72 -82.02 -36.21 -29.62
CA GLY A 72 -81.04 -36.16 -28.54
C GLY A 72 -81.50 -37.01 -27.35
N SER A 73 -81.75 -36.37 -26.21
CA SER A 73 -82.26 -37.02 -24.99
C SER A 73 -83.73 -36.72 -24.68
N ASN A 74 -84.44 -36.03 -25.59
CA ASN A 74 -85.78 -35.48 -25.34
C ASN A 74 -86.81 -36.05 -26.32
N SER A 75 -88.05 -36.26 -25.87
CA SER A 75 -89.19 -36.61 -26.73
C SER A 75 -90.13 -35.42 -26.93
N TYR A 76 -90.79 -35.40 -28.08
CA TYR A 76 -91.56 -34.30 -28.62
C TYR A 76 -92.84 -34.84 -29.27
N ASP A 77 -94.00 -34.52 -28.70
CA ASP A 77 -95.31 -35.02 -29.17
C ASP A 77 -95.96 -34.11 -30.23
N SER A 78 -95.12 -33.30 -30.88
CA SER A 78 -95.48 -32.38 -31.97
C SER A 78 -94.35 -32.33 -33.00
N VAL A 79 -94.72 -32.26 -34.29
CA VAL A 79 -93.77 -32.16 -35.40
C VAL A 79 -92.88 -30.91 -35.28
N GLY A 80 -93.47 -29.80 -34.83
CA GLY A 80 -92.79 -28.50 -34.79
C GLY A 80 -91.63 -28.48 -33.80
N ASP A 81 -91.85 -29.03 -32.60
CA ASP A 81 -90.85 -29.00 -31.53
C ASP A 81 -89.69 -29.98 -31.81
N ALA A 82 -90.00 -31.14 -32.41
CA ALA A 82 -89.00 -32.12 -32.83
C ALA A 82 -88.03 -31.56 -33.88
N LEU A 83 -88.56 -30.89 -34.93
CA LEU A 83 -87.73 -30.34 -36.00
C LEU A 83 -86.82 -29.19 -35.52
N ALA A 84 -87.31 -28.36 -34.59
CA ALA A 84 -86.50 -27.30 -34.00
C ALA A 84 -85.31 -27.84 -33.18
N ALA A 85 -85.52 -28.94 -32.45
CA ALA A 85 -84.47 -29.57 -31.63
C ALA A 85 -83.31 -30.13 -32.47
N ILE A 86 -83.59 -30.77 -33.61
CA ILE A 86 -82.56 -31.34 -34.51
C ILE A 86 -81.59 -30.25 -34.95
N ASN A 87 -82.13 -29.17 -35.53
CA ASN A 87 -81.35 -28.13 -36.18
C ASN A 87 -80.36 -27.43 -35.22
N THR A 88 -80.77 -27.27 -33.97
CA THR A 88 -79.93 -26.66 -32.93
C THR A 88 -78.80 -27.60 -32.48
N SER A 89 -79.05 -28.91 -32.38
CA SER A 89 -78.03 -29.87 -31.92
C SER A 89 -76.85 -30.08 -32.89
N PHE A 90 -77.08 -30.01 -34.20
CA PHE A 90 -76.02 -30.23 -35.19
C PHE A 90 -75.05 -29.05 -35.31
N SER A 91 -75.56 -27.82 -35.14
CA SER A 91 -74.75 -26.60 -35.32
C SER A 91 -73.74 -26.37 -34.20
N THR A 92 -73.96 -26.91 -33.00
CA THR A 92 -73.09 -26.72 -31.83
C THR A 92 -72.04 -27.82 -31.68
N SER A 93 -72.33 -29.06 -32.08
CA SER A 93 -71.43 -30.20 -31.86
C SER A 93 -70.26 -30.30 -32.86
N LEU A 94 -70.29 -29.58 -33.99
CA LEU A 94 -69.30 -29.71 -35.06
C LEU A 94 -68.20 -28.62 -35.03
N GLY A 95 -68.32 -27.61 -34.17
CA GLY A 95 -67.33 -26.51 -34.09
C GLY A 95 -65.98 -26.91 -33.49
N ASP A 96 -65.98 -27.87 -32.56
CA ASP A 96 -64.83 -28.16 -31.69
C ASP A 96 -63.94 -29.33 -32.16
N ALA A 97 -64.19 -29.89 -33.35
CA ALA A 97 -63.45 -31.03 -33.89
C ALA A 97 -62.31 -30.63 -34.84
N LEU A 98 -61.28 -31.47 -34.96
CA LEU A 98 -60.32 -31.37 -36.08
C LEU A 98 -61.02 -31.83 -37.37
N LEU A 99 -61.39 -30.86 -38.21
CA LEU A 99 -62.08 -31.11 -39.47
C LEU A 99 -61.09 -31.11 -40.64
N TRP A 100 -61.40 -31.88 -41.67
CA TRP A 100 -60.67 -31.81 -42.94
C TRP A 100 -60.99 -30.49 -43.63
N ASP A 101 -59.96 -29.68 -43.88
CA ASP A 101 -60.06 -28.51 -44.74
C ASP A 101 -59.74 -28.93 -46.17
N GLU A 102 -60.78 -28.98 -47.00
CA GLU A 102 -60.71 -29.42 -48.39
C GLU A 102 -59.92 -28.45 -49.28
N THR A 103 -59.81 -27.17 -48.89
CA THR A 103 -58.99 -26.17 -49.59
C THR A 103 -57.52 -26.33 -49.25
N ALA A 104 -57.20 -26.60 -47.98
CA ALA A 104 -55.84 -26.86 -47.52
C ALA A 104 -55.36 -28.29 -47.82
N SER A 105 -56.27 -29.21 -48.15
CA SER A 105 -56.01 -30.65 -48.28
C SER A 105 -55.30 -31.24 -47.05
N ALA A 106 -55.75 -30.84 -45.86
CA ALA A 106 -55.19 -31.25 -44.58
C ALA A 106 -56.25 -31.25 -43.47
N PHE A 107 -56.00 -31.96 -42.37
CA PHE A 107 -56.76 -31.75 -41.13
C PHE A 107 -56.40 -30.39 -40.54
N SER A 108 -57.40 -29.52 -40.41
CA SER A 108 -57.24 -28.18 -39.88
C SER A 108 -57.50 -28.16 -38.38
N ALA A 109 -56.53 -27.62 -37.64
CA ALA A 109 -56.72 -27.19 -36.25
C ALA A 109 -57.25 -25.74 -36.17
N GLY A 110 -57.99 -25.29 -37.19
CA GLY A 110 -58.59 -23.96 -37.23
C GLY A 110 -59.86 -23.89 -36.38
N HIS A 111 -59.95 -22.91 -35.47
CA HIS A 111 -61.18 -22.60 -34.74
C HIS A 111 -61.45 -21.09 -34.83
N GLY A 112 -62.69 -20.71 -35.15
CA GLY A 112 -63.05 -19.30 -35.36
C GLY A 112 -62.19 -18.57 -36.42
N GLY A 113 -61.73 -19.29 -37.45
CA GLY A 113 -60.89 -18.74 -38.53
C GLY A 113 -59.41 -18.53 -38.18
N ASN A 114 -58.95 -18.95 -36.99
CA ASN A 114 -57.57 -18.82 -36.56
C ASN A 114 -56.94 -20.20 -36.32
N ALA A 115 -55.64 -20.34 -36.59
CA ALA A 115 -54.90 -21.57 -36.29
C ALA A 115 -54.81 -21.77 -34.77
N SER A 116 -55.27 -22.93 -34.28
CA SER A 116 -55.26 -23.29 -32.86
C SER A 116 -54.12 -24.26 -32.53
N LYS A 117 -53.72 -24.29 -31.26
CA LYS A 117 -52.72 -25.24 -30.77
C LYS A 117 -53.33 -26.63 -30.63
N ILE A 118 -52.72 -27.64 -31.24
CA ILE A 118 -52.98 -29.04 -30.89
C ILE A 118 -52.20 -29.33 -29.60
N THR A 119 -52.91 -29.67 -28.52
CA THR A 119 -52.31 -30.00 -27.22
C THR A 119 -52.39 -31.51 -26.97
N ASN A 120 -51.59 -32.02 -26.03
CA ASN A 120 -51.47 -33.45 -25.72
C ASN A 120 -50.98 -34.34 -26.89
N VAL A 121 -50.22 -33.77 -27.84
CA VAL A 121 -49.49 -34.55 -28.86
C VAL A 121 -48.36 -35.32 -28.15
N ALA A 122 -48.48 -36.65 -28.11
CA ALA A 122 -47.44 -37.54 -27.61
C ALA A 122 -46.13 -37.40 -28.43
N ASN A 123 -45.01 -37.88 -27.89
CA ASN A 123 -43.75 -37.86 -28.64
C ASN A 123 -43.86 -38.74 -29.89
N GLY A 124 -43.80 -38.14 -31.08
CA GLY A 124 -43.75 -38.88 -32.35
C GLY A 124 -42.41 -39.60 -32.53
N ALA A 125 -42.37 -40.69 -33.30
CA ALA A 125 -41.12 -41.38 -33.57
C ALA A 125 -40.15 -40.47 -34.36
N ILE A 126 -38.90 -40.33 -33.88
CA ILE A 126 -37.83 -39.61 -34.59
C ILE A 126 -37.05 -40.64 -35.42
N SER A 127 -37.43 -40.80 -36.68
CA SER A 127 -36.74 -41.64 -37.67
C SER A 127 -36.99 -41.11 -39.08
N GLU A 128 -36.13 -41.47 -40.03
CA GLU A 128 -36.15 -40.97 -41.42
C GLU A 128 -37.50 -41.21 -42.14
N THR A 129 -38.20 -42.29 -41.81
CA THR A 129 -39.47 -42.69 -42.44
C THR A 129 -40.71 -42.33 -41.62
N SER A 130 -40.56 -41.61 -40.50
CA SER A 130 -41.67 -41.27 -39.62
C SER A 130 -42.61 -40.25 -40.26
N THR A 131 -43.92 -40.50 -40.15
CA THR A 131 -44.98 -39.54 -40.49
C THR A 131 -45.72 -39.03 -39.25
N ASP A 132 -45.17 -39.27 -38.06
CA ASP A 132 -45.76 -38.81 -36.80
C ASP A 132 -45.58 -37.30 -36.63
N ALA A 133 -46.56 -36.64 -36.01
CA ALA A 133 -46.39 -35.27 -35.56
C ALA A 133 -45.43 -35.22 -34.35
N ILE A 134 -44.31 -34.49 -34.48
CA ILE A 134 -43.42 -34.20 -33.35
C ILE A 134 -43.97 -33.05 -32.49
N ASN A 135 -43.69 -33.08 -31.19
CA ASN A 135 -44.04 -31.97 -30.29
C ASN A 135 -42.83 -31.07 -29.99
N GLY A 136 -43.09 -29.88 -29.44
CA GLY A 136 -42.06 -28.88 -29.16
C GLY A 136 -40.98 -29.32 -28.17
N GLY A 137 -41.28 -30.26 -27.27
CA GLY A 137 -40.28 -30.80 -26.33
C GLY A 137 -39.21 -31.64 -27.03
N GLN A 138 -39.61 -32.41 -28.05
CA GLN A 138 -38.67 -33.17 -28.88
C GLN A 138 -37.76 -32.25 -29.70
N LEU A 139 -38.32 -31.21 -30.31
CA LEU A 139 -37.55 -30.24 -31.08
C LEU A 139 -36.58 -29.45 -30.18
N TYR A 140 -37.03 -29.01 -29.00
CA TYR A 140 -36.17 -28.35 -28.01
C TYR A 140 -35.02 -29.25 -27.55
N GLY A 141 -35.26 -30.54 -27.32
CA GLY A 141 -34.22 -31.50 -26.96
C GLY A 141 -33.13 -31.64 -28.03
N VAL A 142 -33.52 -31.64 -29.32
CA VAL A 142 -32.57 -31.63 -30.44
C VAL A 142 -31.78 -30.31 -30.48
N SER A 143 -32.45 -29.16 -30.38
CA SER A 143 -31.76 -27.85 -30.33
C SER A 143 -30.80 -27.73 -29.15
N ASN A 144 -31.14 -28.27 -27.98
CA ASN A 144 -30.27 -28.23 -26.81
C ASN A 144 -29.04 -29.12 -27.01
N SER A 145 -29.20 -30.30 -27.62
CA SER A 145 -28.06 -31.15 -27.97
C SER A 145 -27.08 -30.49 -28.96
N VAL A 146 -27.55 -29.57 -29.81
CA VAL A 146 -26.68 -28.76 -30.69
C VAL A 146 -25.97 -27.66 -29.89
N VAL A 147 -26.68 -27.00 -28.98
CA VAL A 147 -26.11 -26.01 -28.04
C VAL A 147 -25.01 -26.61 -27.18
N ASP A 148 -25.27 -27.77 -26.55
CA ASP A 148 -24.29 -28.45 -25.70
C ASP A 148 -23.04 -28.87 -26.47
N ALA A 149 -23.18 -29.17 -27.77
CA ALA A 149 -22.07 -29.52 -28.66
C ALA A 149 -21.27 -28.31 -29.17
N LEU A 150 -21.90 -27.14 -29.32
CA LEU A 150 -21.21 -25.89 -29.63
C LEU A 150 -20.52 -25.31 -28.39
N GLY A 151 -21.18 -25.31 -27.24
CA GLY A 151 -20.68 -24.65 -26.04
C GLY A 151 -20.59 -23.14 -26.23
N GLY A 152 -19.52 -22.51 -25.73
CA GLY A 152 -19.28 -21.06 -25.91
C GLY A 152 -20.38 -20.14 -25.35
N ASN A 153 -21.17 -20.60 -24.38
CA ASN A 153 -22.38 -19.93 -23.89
C ASN A 153 -23.52 -19.77 -24.92
N ALA A 154 -23.52 -20.56 -25.99
CA ALA A 154 -24.74 -20.76 -26.79
C ALA A 154 -25.89 -21.28 -25.90
N THR A 155 -27.12 -20.93 -26.25
CA THR A 155 -28.34 -21.28 -25.51
C THR A 155 -29.51 -21.46 -26.48
N VAL A 156 -30.44 -22.35 -26.16
CA VAL A 156 -31.74 -22.40 -26.85
C VAL A 156 -32.63 -21.32 -26.23
N ASN A 157 -32.94 -20.29 -27.00
CA ASN A 157 -33.81 -19.20 -26.60
C ASN A 157 -35.26 -19.67 -26.43
N ALA A 158 -36.09 -18.86 -25.76
CA ALA A 158 -37.50 -19.18 -25.51
C ALA A 158 -38.37 -19.28 -26.79
N ASP A 159 -37.87 -18.81 -27.95
CA ASP A 159 -38.49 -18.94 -29.27
C ASP A 159 -37.99 -20.17 -30.06
N GLY A 160 -37.04 -20.95 -29.51
CA GLY A 160 -36.45 -22.12 -30.13
C GLY A 160 -35.20 -21.84 -30.99
N SER A 161 -34.80 -20.58 -31.18
CA SER A 161 -33.55 -20.22 -31.84
C SER A 161 -32.34 -20.55 -30.96
N ILE A 162 -31.17 -20.75 -31.58
CA ILE A 162 -29.89 -20.93 -30.88
C ILE A 162 -29.13 -19.60 -30.91
N SER A 163 -28.72 -19.09 -29.74
CA SER A 163 -27.79 -17.95 -29.66
C SER A 163 -26.40 -18.36 -30.15
N ALA A 164 -25.70 -17.43 -30.82
CA ALA A 164 -24.35 -17.70 -31.31
C ALA A 164 -23.41 -17.98 -30.11
N PRO A 165 -22.52 -18.99 -30.20
CA PRO A 165 -21.47 -19.18 -29.21
C PRO A 165 -20.49 -18.00 -29.24
N THR A 166 -19.66 -17.88 -28.21
CA THR A 166 -18.49 -16.99 -28.17
C THR A 166 -17.25 -17.78 -27.75
N TYR A 167 -16.24 -17.81 -28.61
CA TYR A 167 -14.92 -18.38 -28.34
C TYR A 167 -13.88 -17.25 -28.36
N SER A 168 -13.17 -17.05 -27.26
CA SER A 168 -12.14 -16.00 -27.17
C SER A 168 -10.75 -16.59 -27.41
N ILE A 169 -10.07 -16.16 -28.48
CA ILE A 169 -8.76 -16.65 -28.91
C ILE A 169 -7.86 -15.43 -29.16
N ALA A 170 -6.67 -15.42 -28.57
CA ALA A 170 -5.73 -14.29 -28.64
C ALA A 170 -6.35 -12.91 -28.32
N ASN A 171 -7.32 -12.87 -27.39
CA ASN A 171 -8.12 -11.69 -27.02
C ASN A 171 -9.07 -11.15 -28.12
N THR A 172 -9.41 -11.98 -29.11
CA THR A 172 -10.46 -11.70 -30.10
C THR A 172 -11.60 -12.71 -29.94
N ASP A 173 -12.84 -12.24 -29.96
CA ASP A 173 -14.03 -13.06 -29.79
C ASP A 173 -14.60 -13.49 -31.15
N TYR A 174 -14.76 -14.80 -31.33
CA TYR A 174 -15.29 -15.44 -32.54
C TYR A 174 -16.64 -16.09 -32.24
N ASN A 175 -17.63 -15.87 -33.10
CA ASN A 175 -19.02 -16.26 -32.84
C ASN A 175 -19.51 -17.51 -33.60
N ASN A 176 -18.57 -18.24 -34.22
CA ASN A 176 -18.80 -19.53 -34.85
C ASN A 176 -17.51 -20.37 -34.77
N VAL A 177 -17.65 -21.69 -34.98
CA VAL A 177 -16.55 -22.65 -34.80
C VAL A 177 -15.47 -22.54 -35.88
N GLY A 178 -15.84 -22.17 -37.12
CA GLY A 178 -14.91 -22.09 -38.24
C GLY A 178 -13.86 -21.00 -38.02
N ASP A 179 -14.32 -19.76 -37.89
CA ASP A 179 -13.42 -18.61 -37.68
C ASP A 179 -12.57 -18.75 -36.40
N ALA A 180 -13.11 -19.42 -35.37
CA ALA A 180 -12.38 -19.74 -34.14
C ALA A 180 -11.26 -20.76 -34.37
N LEU A 181 -11.48 -21.82 -35.14
CA LEU A 181 -10.44 -22.80 -35.45
C LEU A 181 -9.36 -22.19 -36.35
N ASP A 182 -9.74 -21.41 -37.36
CA ASP A 182 -8.79 -20.70 -38.24
C ASP A 182 -7.93 -19.68 -37.45
N ALA A 183 -8.51 -19.04 -36.43
CA ALA A 183 -7.78 -18.16 -35.51
C ALA A 183 -6.80 -18.92 -34.60
N ILE A 184 -7.12 -20.16 -34.19
CA ILE A 184 -6.17 -21.01 -33.45
C ILE A 184 -5.02 -21.44 -34.37
N ASP A 185 -5.33 -21.92 -35.58
CA ASP A 185 -4.32 -22.39 -36.54
C ASP A 185 -3.32 -21.28 -36.90
N SER A 186 -3.83 -20.08 -37.25
CA SER A 186 -3.00 -18.92 -37.57
C SER A 186 -2.23 -18.33 -36.38
N THR A 187 -2.66 -18.55 -35.13
CA THR A 187 -1.90 -18.10 -33.94
C THR A 187 -0.82 -19.08 -33.50
N LEU A 188 -0.83 -20.32 -34.00
CA LEU A 188 0.27 -21.28 -33.78
C LEU A 188 1.54 -20.90 -34.55
N ASP A 189 1.43 -20.21 -35.69
CA ASP A 189 2.58 -19.72 -36.48
C ASP A 189 3.46 -18.70 -35.73
N ASP A 190 2.93 -18.05 -34.70
CA ASP A 190 3.65 -17.09 -33.85
C ASP A 190 4.17 -17.73 -32.53
N ALA A 191 4.04 -19.05 -32.36
CA ALA A 191 4.53 -19.80 -31.20
C ALA A 191 5.86 -20.53 -31.46
N LEU A 192 6.54 -20.97 -30.39
CA LEU A 192 7.67 -21.90 -30.50
C LEU A 192 7.15 -23.33 -30.74
N LEU A 193 7.13 -23.77 -31.98
CA LEU A 193 6.62 -25.08 -32.37
C LEU A 193 7.72 -26.16 -32.32
N TRP A 194 7.33 -27.40 -32.02
CA TRP A 194 8.27 -28.52 -31.99
C TRP A 194 8.60 -29.02 -33.40
N ASP A 195 9.86 -28.94 -33.78
CA ASP A 195 10.40 -29.51 -35.01
C ASP A 195 11.10 -30.84 -34.70
N ALA A 196 10.42 -31.94 -35.04
CA ALA A 196 10.93 -33.30 -34.86
C ALA A 196 12.12 -33.64 -35.78
N THR A 197 12.48 -32.78 -36.73
CA THR A 197 13.63 -32.94 -37.63
C THR A 197 14.85 -32.12 -37.21
N ALA A 198 14.68 -31.20 -36.24
CA ALA A 198 15.76 -30.37 -35.71
C ALA A 198 16.66 -31.14 -34.72
N GLY A 199 17.61 -31.91 -35.26
CA GLY A 199 18.58 -32.69 -34.48
C GLY A 199 18.10 -34.11 -34.14
N GLU A 200 18.96 -34.91 -33.50
CA GLU A 200 18.70 -36.35 -33.28
C GLU A 200 17.45 -36.67 -32.44
N ASN A 201 17.05 -35.75 -31.56
CA ASN A 201 15.89 -35.89 -30.68
C ASN A 201 14.76 -34.89 -30.97
N GLY A 202 14.86 -34.08 -32.03
CA GLY A 202 14.00 -32.91 -32.28
C GLY A 202 14.28 -31.73 -31.33
N ALA A 203 13.73 -30.56 -31.65
CA ALA A 203 13.88 -29.34 -30.85
C ALA A 203 12.70 -28.36 -31.04
N PHE A 204 12.52 -27.44 -30.09
CA PHE A 204 11.64 -26.28 -30.30
C PHE A 204 12.26 -25.32 -31.30
N SER A 205 11.53 -25.02 -32.37
CA SER A 205 11.92 -24.15 -33.46
C SER A 205 11.38 -22.74 -33.25
N ALA A 206 12.27 -21.76 -33.35
CA ALA A 206 11.91 -20.34 -33.50
C ALA A 206 11.86 -19.93 -34.99
N SER A 207 11.67 -20.87 -35.90
CA SER A 207 11.62 -20.58 -37.34
C SER A 207 10.24 -20.08 -37.74
N ARG A 208 10.19 -18.94 -38.44
CA ARG A 208 8.98 -18.39 -39.06
C ARG A 208 9.26 -18.20 -40.54
N ASP A 209 8.39 -18.69 -41.41
CA ASP A 209 8.58 -18.67 -42.88
C ASP A 209 9.93 -19.25 -43.36
N GLY A 210 10.43 -20.29 -42.67
CA GLY A 210 11.71 -20.94 -42.98
C GLY A 210 12.95 -20.13 -42.60
N LYS A 211 12.82 -19.07 -41.80
CA LYS A 211 13.91 -18.22 -41.31
C LYS A 211 13.98 -18.30 -39.79
N ALA A 212 15.19 -18.39 -39.24
CA ALA A 212 15.40 -18.33 -37.80
C ALA A 212 15.00 -16.94 -37.24
N SER A 213 14.11 -16.91 -36.25
CA SER A 213 13.69 -15.71 -35.55
C SER A 213 14.50 -15.48 -34.27
N VAL A 214 14.54 -14.23 -33.80
CA VAL A 214 15.17 -13.88 -32.52
C VAL A 214 14.18 -14.12 -31.37
N ILE A 215 14.54 -14.99 -30.43
CA ILE A 215 13.80 -15.13 -29.18
C ILE A 215 14.19 -13.95 -28.27
N THR A 216 13.21 -13.10 -27.93
CA THR A 216 13.40 -11.94 -27.04
C THR A 216 12.82 -12.22 -25.65
N ASN A 217 13.14 -11.38 -24.66
CA ASN A 217 12.73 -11.55 -23.26
C ASN A 217 13.20 -12.86 -22.59
N VAL A 218 14.23 -13.52 -23.14
CA VAL A 218 14.92 -14.63 -22.47
C VAL A 218 15.66 -14.05 -21.25
N ALA A 219 15.18 -14.38 -20.04
CA ALA A 219 15.85 -14.05 -18.79
C ALA A 219 17.27 -14.63 -18.76
N ASN A 220 18.12 -14.15 -17.84
CA ASN A 220 19.43 -14.77 -17.65
C ASN A 220 19.23 -16.19 -17.12
N GLY A 221 19.57 -17.21 -17.91
CA GLY A 221 19.58 -18.60 -17.45
C GLY A 221 20.66 -18.83 -16.40
N ASP A 222 20.49 -19.81 -15.50
CA ASP A 222 21.52 -20.11 -14.51
C ASP A 222 22.80 -20.62 -15.19
N ILE A 223 23.97 -20.15 -14.73
CA ILE A 223 25.29 -20.54 -15.25
C ILE A 223 25.92 -21.51 -14.25
N SER A 224 25.41 -22.75 -14.25
CA SER A 224 25.89 -23.85 -13.41
C SER A 224 26.05 -25.14 -14.21
N GLU A 225 26.84 -26.09 -13.71
CA GLU A 225 27.22 -27.34 -14.40
C GLU A 225 26.01 -28.22 -14.78
N THR A 226 24.92 -28.14 -14.02
CA THR A 226 23.69 -28.92 -14.25
C THR A 226 22.56 -28.11 -14.89
N SER A 227 22.81 -26.85 -15.27
CA SER A 227 21.78 -25.99 -15.85
C SER A 227 21.35 -26.47 -17.24
N THR A 228 20.04 -26.49 -17.46
CA THR A 228 19.41 -26.71 -18.77
C THR A 228 18.74 -25.43 -19.29
N ASP A 229 19.03 -24.28 -18.69
CA ASP A 229 18.42 -23.01 -19.06
C ASP A 229 18.99 -22.44 -20.37
N ALA A 230 18.18 -21.68 -21.09
CA ALA A 230 18.64 -20.93 -22.26
C ALA A 230 19.49 -19.72 -21.83
N ILE A 231 20.77 -19.71 -22.23
CA ILE A 231 21.68 -18.59 -22.01
C ILE A 231 21.42 -17.49 -23.04
N ASN A 232 21.21 -16.26 -22.58
CA ASN A 232 20.94 -15.13 -23.48
C ASN A 232 22.22 -14.43 -23.98
N GLY A 233 22.08 -13.59 -25.01
CA GLY A 233 23.20 -12.89 -25.65
C GLY A 233 24.01 -11.98 -24.72
N SER A 234 23.42 -11.46 -23.63
CA SER A 234 24.14 -10.60 -22.67
C SER A 234 25.14 -11.40 -21.84
N GLN A 235 24.78 -12.63 -21.45
CA GLN A 235 25.63 -13.54 -20.69
C GLN A 235 26.81 -14.02 -21.56
N LEU A 236 26.54 -14.42 -22.81
CA LEU A 236 27.60 -14.82 -23.74
C LEU A 236 28.51 -13.64 -24.12
N PHE A 237 27.97 -12.43 -24.29
CA PHE A 237 28.76 -11.23 -24.57
C PHE A 237 29.70 -10.88 -23.40
N ALA A 238 29.23 -11.00 -22.15
CA ALA A 238 30.07 -10.80 -20.97
C ALA A 238 31.25 -11.81 -20.94
N THR A 239 30.97 -13.09 -21.17
CA THR A 239 32.00 -14.15 -21.26
C THR A 239 32.99 -13.88 -22.39
N ASN A 240 32.52 -13.58 -23.61
CA ASN A 240 33.40 -13.29 -24.75
C ASN A 240 34.24 -12.02 -24.54
N THR A 241 33.72 -11.02 -23.85
CA THR A 241 34.47 -9.81 -23.50
C THR A 241 35.63 -10.13 -22.55
N LEU A 242 35.39 -10.98 -21.54
CA LEU A 242 36.44 -11.45 -20.63
C LEU A 242 37.49 -12.31 -21.34
N ILE A 243 37.07 -13.24 -22.21
CA ILE A 243 37.98 -14.09 -22.99
C ILE A 243 38.86 -13.26 -23.92
N ASN A 244 38.29 -12.28 -24.63
CA ASN A 244 39.07 -11.40 -25.51
C ASN A 244 40.06 -10.54 -24.71
N GLN A 245 39.66 -10.00 -23.56
CA GLN A 245 40.58 -9.28 -22.67
C GLN A 245 41.71 -10.19 -22.15
N GLN A 246 41.40 -11.44 -21.79
CA GLN A 246 42.40 -12.42 -21.37
C GLN A 246 43.39 -12.75 -22.50
N ASN A 247 42.92 -12.97 -23.73
CA ASN A 247 43.78 -13.25 -24.89
C ASN A 247 44.70 -12.07 -25.22
N GLU A 248 44.20 -10.84 -25.19
CA GLU A 248 45.03 -9.64 -25.38
C GLU A 248 46.08 -9.48 -24.27
N ILE A 249 45.72 -9.74 -23.01
CA ILE A 249 46.67 -9.72 -21.88
C ILE A 249 47.73 -10.82 -22.04
N ILE A 250 47.34 -12.03 -22.44
CA ILE A 250 48.27 -13.16 -22.66
C ILE A 250 49.26 -12.83 -23.78
N ASN A 251 48.79 -12.33 -24.92
CA ASN A 251 49.64 -11.94 -26.04
C ASN A 251 50.60 -10.80 -25.68
N GLN A 252 50.16 -9.82 -24.88
CA GLN A 252 51.03 -8.74 -24.38
C GLN A 252 52.12 -9.23 -23.41
N ILE A 253 51.82 -10.26 -22.61
CA ILE A 253 52.76 -10.83 -21.63
C ILE A 253 53.76 -11.81 -22.29
N ALA A 254 53.29 -12.66 -23.20
CA ALA A 254 54.08 -13.72 -23.82
C ALA A 254 54.80 -13.32 -25.12
N GLY A 255 54.43 -12.21 -25.76
CA GLY A 255 55.02 -11.77 -27.02
C GLY A 255 54.60 -12.64 -28.22
N ASN A 256 55.48 -12.76 -29.21
CA ASN A 256 55.23 -13.59 -30.39
C ASN A 256 55.45 -15.08 -30.07
N THR A 257 54.37 -15.81 -29.79
CA THR A 257 54.40 -17.23 -29.42
C THR A 257 54.46 -18.19 -30.62
N SER A 258 54.85 -17.73 -31.82
CA SER A 258 55.02 -18.63 -32.98
C SER A 258 56.26 -19.50 -32.83
N GLU A 259 56.15 -20.76 -33.28
CA GLU A 259 57.18 -21.80 -33.12
C GLU A 259 58.56 -21.34 -33.65
N THR A 260 58.61 -20.76 -34.84
CA THR A 260 59.82 -20.18 -35.45
C THR A 260 60.45 -19.06 -34.60
N TYR A 261 59.65 -18.23 -33.95
CA TYR A 261 60.16 -17.11 -33.15
C TYR A 261 60.83 -17.59 -31.85
N ILE A 262 60.23 -18.62 -31.24
CA ILE A 262 60.72 -19.26 -30.02
C ILE A 262 62.04 -20.00 -30.26
N GLU A 263 62.22 -20.64 -31.43
CA GLU A 263 63.49 -21.30 -31.79
C GLU A 263 64.65 -20.30 -31.95
N GLU A 264 64.40 -19.11 -32.53
CA GLU A 264 65.45 -18.11 -32.78
C GLU A 264 65.79 -17.23 -31.56
N ASN A 265 64.82 -16.96 -30.67
CA ASN A 265 64.97 -15.98 -29.58
C ASN A 265 64.80 -16.54 -28.16
N GLY A 266 64.36 -17.80 -28.05
CA GLY A 266 64.02 -18.46 -26.79
C GLY A 266 62.56 -18.26 -26.37
N ALA A 267 62.03 -19.18 -25.55
CA ALA A 267 60.73 -19.03 -24.93
C ALA A 267 60.84 -18.10 -23.70
N GLY A 268 60.12 -16.98 -23.69
CA GLY A 268 60.24 -15.99 -22.62
C GLY A 268 59.00 -15.11 -22.44
N LEU A 269 59.01 -14.30 -21.38
CA LEU A 269 58.07 -13.20 -21.21
C LEU A 269 58.62 -12.00 -21.96
N ASN A 270 57.83 -11.41 -22.85
CA ASN A 270 58.26 -10.24 -23.62
C ASN A 270 58.57 -9.03 -22.71
N TYR A 271 57.82 -8.88 -21.61
CA TYR A 271 57.82 -7.64 -20.85
C TYR A 271 58.26 -7.76 -19.38
N VAL A 272 59.53 -7.44 -19.14
CA VAL A 272 59.90 -6.69 -17.94
C VAL A 272 59.76 -5.21 -18.28
N ARG A 273 58.89 -4.50 -17.55
CA ARG A 273 58.45 -3.12 -17.86
C ARG A 273 59.61 -2.18 -18.23
N THR A 274 59.75 -1.93 -19.53
CA THR A 274 60.68 -0.97 -20.14
C THR A 274 59.82 0.11 -20.79
N ASN A 275 60.07 1.40 -20.53
CA ASN A 275 59.28 2.46 -21.18
C ASN A 275 59.80 2.70 -22.61
N ASP A 276 59.23 1.99 -23.58
CA ASP A 276 59.60 1.97 -25.00
C ASP A 276 58.71 2.86 -25.89
N THR A 277 57.90 3.75 -25.29
CA THR A 277 57.03 4.68 -26.02
C THR A 277 57.82 5.47 -27.09
N GLY A 278 57.47 5.26 -28.36
CA GLY A 278 58.12 5.90 -29.52
C GLY A 278 59.24 5.09 -30.17
N LEU A 279 59.50 3.86 -29.72
CA LEU A 279 60.42 2.91 -30.36
C LEU A 279 59.65 1.86 -31.19
N THR A 280 60.31 1.27 -32.18
CA THR A 280 59.77 0.13 -32.95
C THR A 280 59.88 -1.14 -32.11
N PHE A 281 58.79 -1.86 -31.91
CA PHE A 281 58.76 -3.11 -31.12
C PHE A 281 59.88 -4.10 -31.53
N ILE A 282 60.82 -4.35 -30.61
CA ILE A 282 61.95 -5.28 -30.74
C ILE A 282 62.19 -5.92 -29.36
N ASP A 283 62.02 -7.24 -29.28
CA ASP A 283 62.13 -8.04 -28.06
C ASP A 283 63.59 -8.12 -27.54
N ALA A 284 63.74 -8.66 -26.33
CA ALA A 284 65.04 -9.11 -25.84
C ALA A 284 65.37 -10.51 -26.41
N SER A 285 66.62 -10.76 -26.79
CA SER A 285 67.07 -12.02 -27.38
C SER A 285 68.08 -12.72 -26.47
N ALA A 286 67.74 -13.91 -25.99
CA ALA A 286 68.56 -14.73 -25.08
C ALA A 286 68.99 -16.04 -25.77
N SER A 287 69.84 -15.91 -26.80
CA SER A 287 70.25 -17.03 -27.67
C SER A 287 71.38 -17.89 -27.11
N GLY A 288 72.09 -17.43 -26.08
CA GLY A 288 73.07 -18.26 -25.37
C GLY A 288 72.40 -19.33 -24.50
N THR A 289 73.00 -20.51 -24.37
CA THR A 289 72.45 -21.55 -23.48
C THR A 289 72.45 -21.06 -22.03
N GLY A 290 71.28 -21.02 -21.39
CA GLY A 290 71.11 -20.46 -20.04
C GLY A 290 71.25 -18.93 -19.94
N ALA A 291 71.31 -18.21 -21.06
CA ALA A 291 71.43 -16.75 -21.07
C ALA A 291 70.14 -16.06 -20.59
N THR A 292 70.26 -14.79 -20.18
CA THR A 292 69.13 -13.96 -19.73
C THR A 292 69.23 -12.56 -20.35
N ALA A 293 68.29 -12.21 -21.21
CA ALA A 293 68.18 -10.87 -21.81
C ALA A 293 66.91 -10.18 -21.30
N VAL A 294 67.02 -8.92 -20.85
CA VAL A 294 65.91 -8.17 -20.23
C VAL A 294 65.92 -6.72 -20.70
N GLY A 295 64.87 -6.33 -21.43
CA GLY A 295 64.60 -4.97 -21.90
C GLY A 295 64.77 -4.80 -23.41
N TYR A 296 64.20 -3.71 -23.94
CA TYR A 296 64.16 -3.40 -25.38
C TYR A 296 65.50 -3.66 -26.10
N ASN A 297 65.49 -4.54 -27.11
CA ASN A 297 66.67 -4.89 -27.90
C ASN A 297 67.92 -5.27 -27.05
N ALA A 298 67.72 -5.89 -25.88
CA ALA A 298 68.81 -6.48 -25.09
C ALA A 298 69.21 -7.83 -25.70
N ALA A 299 70.51 -8.13 -25.78
CA ALA A 299 71.02 -9.35 -26.43
C ALA A 299 72.03 -10.10 -25.53
N ALA A 300 71.67 -11.29 -25.07
CA ALA A 300 72.54 -12.18 -24.30
C ALA A 300 72.83 -13.46 -25.09
N SER A 301 74.01 -13.54 -25.69
CA SER A 301 74.39 -14.60 -26.64
C SER A 301 75.54 -15.51 -26.17
N GLY A 302 76.24 -15.15 -25.09
CA GLY A 302 77.19 -16.06 -24.43
C GLY A 302 76.47 -17.07 -23.51
N GLU A 303 77.08 -18.23 -23.25
CA GLU A 303 76.55 -19.24 -22.33
C GLU A 303 76.42 -18.66 -20.91
N SER A 304 75.25 -18.82 -20.29
CA SER A 304 74.92 -18.23 -18.98
C SER A 304 75.17 -16.72 -18.86
N SER A 305 75.18 -15.98 -19.97
CA SER A 305 75.40 -14.53 -19.99
C SER A 305 74.14 -13.73 -19.65
N VAL A 306 74.31 -12.52 -19.11
CA VAL A 306 73.20 -11.66 -18.66
C VAL A 306 73.29 -10.28 -19.31
N ALA A 307 72.22 -9.84 -19.97
CA ALA A 307 72.10 -8.49 -20.55
C ALA A 307 70.81 -7.82 -20.03
N ILE A 308 70.94 -6.78 -19.20
CA ILE A 308 69.81 -6.10 -18.56
C ILE A 308 69.83 -4.61 -18.90
N GLY A 309 68.85 -4.15 -19.66
CA GLY A 309 68.64 -2.75 -20.05
C GLY A 309 68.56 -2.56 -21.57
N GLN A 310 67.90 -1.48 -21.99
CA GLN A 310 67.71 -1.13 -23.41
C GLN A 310 69.04 -1.16 -24.19
N ASN A 311 69.12 -1.91 -25.30
CA ASN A 311 70.34 -2.08 -26.11
C ASN A 311 71.56 -2.63 -25.34
N SER A 312 71.39 -3.28 -24.19
CA SER A 312 72.50 -3.96 -23.51
C SER A 312 72.90 -5.23 -24.26
N SER A 313 74.19 -5.58 -24.24
CA SER A 313 74.69 -6.75 -24.96
C SER A 313 75.73 -7.52 -24.14
N SER A 314 75.54 -8.82 -23.97
CA SER A 314 76.54 -9.71 -23.36
C SER A 314 76.84 -10.88 -24.29
N THR A 315 78.05 -10.89 -24.85
CA THR A 315 78.46 -11.79 -25.93
C THR A 315 79.56 -12.76 -25.52
N VAL A 316 79.84 -12.86 -24.22
CA VAL A 316 80.88 -13.70 -23.62
C VAL A 316 80.25 -14.53 -22.52
N ASP A 317 80.66 -15.79 -22.43
CA ASP A 317 80.15 -16.75 -21.45
C ASP A 317 80.30 -16.21 -20.02
N THR A 318 79.25 -16.35 -19.20
CA THR A 318 79.12 -15.79 -17.83
C THR A 318 79.27 -14.26 -17.72
N GLY A 319 79.35 -13.52 -18.82
CA GLY A 319 79.45 -12.06 -18.83
C GLY A 319 78.16 -11.36 -18.41
N ILE A 320 78.27 -10.24 -17.69
CA ILE A 320 77.11 -9.46 -17.22
C ILE A 320 77.18 -8.03 -17.78
N ALA A 321 76.19 -7.64 -18.58
CA ALA A 321 75.99 -6.28 -19.06
C ALA A 321 74.77 -5.66 -18.35
N LEU A 322 74.99 -4.63 -17.53
CA LEU A 322 73.99 -4.05 -16.64
C LEU A 322 73.78 -2.55 -16.89
N GLY A 323 72.58 -2.16 -17.29
CA GLY A 323 72.18 -0.81 -17.66
C GLY A 323 72.03 -0.61 -19.18
N SER A 324 71.29 0.42 -19.59
CA SER A 324 71.06 0.73 -21.01
C SER A 324 72.38 0.91 -21.77
N SER A 325 72.47 0.31 -22.95
CA SER A 325 73.63 0.34 -23.84
C SER A 325 74.93 -0.16 -23.19
N SER A 326 74.86 -0.96 -22.12
CA SER A 326 76.04 -1.59 -21.53
C SER A 326 76.46 -2.81 -22.35
N VAL A 327 77.76 -2.99 -22.57
CA VAL A 327 78.33 -4.08 -23.38
C VAL A 327 79.32 -4.88 -22.55
N SER A 328 79.09 -6.18 -22.39
CA SER A 328 80.04 -7.14 -21.83
C SER A 328 80.51 -8.10 -22.94
N SER A 329 81.61 -7.70 -23.59
CA SER A 329 82.22 -8.40 -24.73
C SER A 329 83.69 -8.79 -24.46
N ARG A 330 84.16 -8.62 -23.22
CA ARG A 330 85.58 -8.80 -22.86
C ARG A 330 85.78 -10.04 -21.97
N VAL A 331 86.49 -11.02 -22.52
CA VAL A 331 87.05 -12.17 -21.79
C VAL A 331 88.11 -11.68 -20.79
N ILE A 332 88.10 -12.22 -19.56
CA ILE A 332 89.12 -11.95 -18.53
C ILE A 332 90.08 -13.15 -18.46
N ALA A 333 91.38 -12.90 -18.29
CA ALA A 333 92.41 -13.93 -18.14
C ALA A 333 93.18 -13.75 -16.82
N LYS A 334 93.58 -14.87 -16.19
CA LYS A 334 94.36 -14.87 -14.94
C LYS A 334 95.76 -14.32 -15.16
N SER A 335 96.20 -13.40 -14.30
CA SER A 335 97.53 -12.77 -14.33
C SER A 335 97.91 -12.19 -12.97
N SER A 336 99.20 -12.06 -12.68
CA SER A 336 99.70 -11.39 -11.48
C SER A 336 100.89 -10.46 -11.77
N ARG A 337 101.11 -9.46 -10.90
CA ARG A 337 102.22 -8.50 -10.96
C ARG A 337 102.50 -7.92 -9.59
N GLU A 338 103.79 -7.85 -9.22
CA GLU A 338 104.24 -7.29 -7.94
C GLU A 338 104.15 -5.75 -7.84
N THR A 339 104.05 -5.26 -6.59
CA THR A 339 104.11 -3.82 -6.29
C THR A 339 105.54 -3.31 -6.39
N SER A 340 105.76 -2.19 -7.08
CA SER A 340 107.10 -1.60 -7.25
C SER A 340 107.06 -0.07 -7.31
N VAL A 341 108.17 0.58 -6.95
CA VAL A 341 108.36 2.03 -7.10
C VAL A 341 109.36 2.26 -8.22
N THR A 342 108.95 2.98 -9.25
CA THR A 342 109.77 3.41 -10.38
C THR A 342 109.98 4.92 -10.35
N GLU A 343 110.85 5.44 -11.22
CA GLU A 343 111.09 6.89 -11.35
C GLU A 343 109.83 7.66 -11.81
N ASP A 344 108.90 6.97 -12.48
CA ASP A 344 107.60 7.49 -12.93
C ASP A 344 106.46 7.34 -11.90
N GLY A 345 106.67 6.66 -10.76
CA GLY A 345 105.70 6.56 -9.67
C GLY A 345 105.58 5.18 -9.01
N VAL A 346 104.50 4.98 -8.23
CA VAL A 346 104.20 3.70 -7.57
C VAL A 346 103.31 2.84 -8.46
N VAL A 347 103.82 1.69 -8.89
CA VAL A 347 103.05 0.65 -9.57
C VAL A 347 102.43 -0.26 -8.51
N ILE A 348 101.11 -0.22 -8.40
CA ILE A 348 100.35 -1.11 -7.52
C ILE A 348 100.29 -2.51 -8.14
N GLY A 349 100.67 -3.52 -7.37
CA GLY A 349 100.58 -4.93 -7.75
C GLY A 349 99.16 -5.48 -7.65
N TYR A 350 98.92 -6.61 -8.32
CA TYR A 350 97.66 -7.36 -8.25
C TYR A 350 97.94 -8.85 -8.52
N ASP A 351 97.10 -9.73 -7.97
CA ASP A 351 97.03 -11.14 -8.35
C ASP A 351 95.56 -11.47 -8.67
N THR A 352 95.35 -12.30 -9.69
CA THR A 352 94.04 -12.84 -10.11
C THR A 352 94.13 -14.34 -10.45
N THR A 353 95.22 -14.99 -10.03
CA THR A 353 95.46 -16.42 -10.21
C THR A 353 94.86 -17.27 -9.09
N ASP A 354 94.53 -16.64 -7.97
CA ASP A 354 93.98 -17.17 -6.72
C ASP A 354 92.51 -17.62 -6.79
N GLY A 355 91.72 -17.09 -7.74
CA GLY A 355 90.33 -17.47 -7.96
C GLY A 355 90.01 -17.96 -9.38
N GLU A 356 88.83 -18.53 -9.59
CA GLU A 356 88.23 -18.69 -10.93
C GLU A 356 87.66 -17.34 -11.39
N LEU A 357 87.89 -16.97 -12.65
CA LEU A 357 87.45 -15.69 -13.19
C LEU A 357 86.24 -15.91 -14.09
N LEU A 358 85.09 -15.37 -13.67
CA LEU A 358 83.88 -15.28 -14.48
C LEU A 358 83.97 -14.09 -15.46
N GLY A 359 83.02 -14.03 -16.38
CA GLY A 359 82.90 -12.93 -17.35
C GLY A 359 82.75 -11.56 -16.69
N ALA A 360 83.19 -10.52 -17.40
CA ALA A 360 83.21 -9.17 -16.84
C ALA A 360 81.80 -8.64 -16.50
N LEU A 361 81.66 -8.02 -15.33
CA LEU A 361 80.56 -7.09 -15.06
C LEU A 361 80.86 -5.76 -15.76
N SER A 362 80.05 -5.43 -16.76
CA SER A 362 80.10 -4.16 -17.48
C SER A 362 78.85 -3.33 -17.21
N ILE A 363 79.05 -2.10 -16.74
CA ILE A 363 78.01 -1.09 -16.50
C ILE A 363 78.03 0.03 -17.54
N GLY A 364 78.71 -0.19 -18.66
CA GLY A 364 78.95 0.79 -19.71
C GLY A 364 79.37 0.12 -21.00
N ASP A 365 79.91 0.92 -21.92
CA ASP A 365 80.34 0.50 -23.26
C ASP A 365 81.68 1.20 -23.56
N ASP A 366 82.33 0.86 -24.67
CA ASP A 366 83.60 1.49 -25.05
C ASP A 366 83.44 3.01 -25.16
N GLY A 367 84.25 3.75 -24.41
CA GLY A 367 84.14 5.20 -24.24
C GLY A 367 82.93 5.73 -23.43
N LYS A 368 82.02 4.89 -22.93
CA LYS A 368 80.82 5.29 -22.15
C LYS A 368 80.83 4.68 -20.75
N TYR A 369 81.28 5.46 -19.76
CA TYR A 369 81.45 5.01 -18.38
C TYR A 369 80.28 5.42 -17.48
N ARG A 370 80.01 4.61 -16.45
CA ARG A 370 79.13 4.96 -15.32
C ARG A 370 79.92 4.93 -14.02
N GLN A 371 79.62 5.83 -13.10
CA GLN A 371 80.18 5.80 -11.76
C GLN A 371 79.46 4.75 -10.92
N ILE A 372 80.21 3.97 -10.14
CA ILE A 372 79.65 3.16 -9.06
C ILE A 372 79.65 4.03 -7.81
N ILE A 373 78.47 4.36 -7.30
CA ILE A 373 78.28 5.18 -6.10
C ILE A 373 77.66 4.33 -4.98
N ASN A 374 77.80 4.78 -3.73
CA ASN A 374 77.40 4.04 -2.53
C ASN A 374 78.13 2.69 -2.34
N VAL A 375 79.34 2.58 -2.91
CA VAL A 375 80.28 1.50 -2.62
C VAL A 375 80.78 1.67 -1.19
N ALA A 376 80.69 0.62 -0.37
CA ALA A 376 81.30 0.59 0.96
C ALA A 376 82.83 0.53 0.86
N ASP A 377 83.54 0.84 1.93
CA ASP A 377 84.99 0.62 1.97
C ASP A 377 85.29 -0.87 1.79
N GLY A 378 86.13 -1.20 0.80
CA GLY A 378 86.54 -2.57 0.56
C GLY A 378 87.31 -3.14 1.75
N THR A 379 86.91 -4.31 2.20
CA THR A 379 87.49 -5.02 3.35
C THR A 379 88.24 -6.29 2.95
N GLU A 380 87.93 -6.86 1.78
CA GLU A 380 88.61 -7.99 1.17
C GLU A 380 89.42 -7.56 -0.07
N ALA A 381 90.33 -8.43 -0.53
CA ALA A 381 91.28 -8.11 -1.59
C ALA A 381 90.64 -7.88 -2.98
N HIS A 382 89.40 -8.36 -3.19
CA HIS A 382 88.67 -8.26 -4.44
C HIS A 382 87.56 -7.17 -4.42
N ASP A 383 87.40 -6.46 -3.30
CA ASP A 383 86.40 -5.40 -3.16
C ASP A 383 86.75 -4.15 -3.97
N ALA A 384 85.73 -3.38 -4.37
CA ALA A 384 85.91 -2.06 -4.96
C ALA A 384 86.32 -1.03 -3.90
N VAL A 385 87.52 -0.44 -4.06
CA VAL A 385 88.10 0.53 -3.12
C VAL A 385 87.46 1.92 -3.25
N THR A 386 87.14 2.58 -2.13
CA THR A 386 86.60 3.96 -2.14
C THR A 386 87.69 5.03 -2.20
N VAL A 387 87.33 6.22 -2.69
CA VAL A 387 88.23 7.40 -2.71
C VAL A 387 88.74 7.76 -1.30
N ARG A 388 87.96 7.49 -0.25
CA ARG A 388 88.34 7.76 1.15
C ARG A 388 89.46 6.83 1.64
N GLN A 389 89.44 5.55 1.25
CA GLN A 389 90.52 4.61 1.59
C GLN A 389 91.85 5.04 0.94
N LEU A 390 91.80 5.49 -0.32
CA LEU A 390 92.97 5.99 -1.04
C LEU A 390 93.56 7.26 -0.39
N GLN A 391 92.71 8.18 0.08
CA GLN A 391 93.16 9.40 0.78
C GLN A 391 93.90 9.08 2.10
N ASN A 392 93.39 8.13 2.89
CA ASN A 392 93.99 7.77 4.19
C ASN A 392 95.40 7.17 4.04
N ALA A 393 95.66 6.40 2.97
CA ALA A 393 96.95 5.78 2.73
C ALA A 393 98.10 6.78 2.51
N ILE A 394 97.79 8.02 2.07
CA ILE A 394 98.79 9.04 1.69
C ILE A 394 99.31 9.84 2.91
N GLY A 395 98.57 9.87 4.04
CA GLY A 395 98.85 10.79 5.15
C GLY A 395 99.99 10.43 6.11
N ALA A 396 100.53 9.20 6.07
CA ALA A 396 101.26 8.61 7.20
C ALA A 396 102.81 8.82 7.25
N VAL A 397 103.39 9.71 6.43
CA VAL A 397 104.82 9.59 6.00
C VAL A 397 105.77 10.73 6.49
N THR A 398 105.51 11.46 7.59
CA THR A 398 106.03 12.86 7.72
C THR A 398 106.82 13.38 8.96
N THR A 399 107.07 12.68 10.08
CA THR A 399 107.67 13.32 11.30
C THR A 399 108.77 12.54 12.07
N THR A 400 109.60 13.23 12.88
CA THR A 400 110.95 12.77 13.35
C THR A 400 111.40 13.30 14.78
N PRO A 401 112.52 12.81 15.45
CA PRO A 401 112.65 12.63 16.94
C PRO A 401 113.68 13.51 17.82
N THR A 402 114.02 13.09 19.08
CA THR A 402 114.22 13.92 20.34
C THR A 402 115.48 13.74 21.30
N LYS A 403 115.60 14.60 22.36
CA LYS A 403 116.28 14.40 23.70
C LYS A 403 115.51 15.18 24.84
N TYR A 404 115.73 14.91 26.14
CA TYR A 404 114.61 14.89 27.13
C TYR A 404 114.40 15.93 28.27
N TYR A 405 115.35 16.76 28.73
CA TYR A 405 115.05 17.79 29.76
C TYR A 405 115.78 19.11 29.49
N HIS A 406 115.03 20.21 29.36
CA HIS A 406 115.56 21.56 29.07
C HIS A 406 114.79 22.63 29.85
N ALA A 407 115.51 23.52 30.54
CA ALA A 407 114.95 24.72 31.17
C ALA A 407 115.67 25.96 30.61
N ASN A 408 114.98 26.72 29.76
CA ASN A 408 115.56 27.87 29.05
C ASN A 408 115.29 29.18 29.80
N SER A 409 116.20 29.59 30.69
CA SER A 409 116.11 30.85 31.43
C SER A 409 117.50 31.39 31.80
N THR A 410 117.57 32.69 32.10
CA THR A 410 118.78 33.41 32.55
C THR A 410 118.53 34.29 33.78
N GLU A 411 117.37 34.14 34.44
CA GLU A 411 117.06 34.85 35.69
C GLU A 411 117.61 34.11 36.92
N GLU A 412 117.36 34.63 38.13
CA GLU A 412 117.79 34.03 39.40
C GLU A 412 117.44 32.54 39.51
N ASP A 413 118.37 31.75 40.05
CA ASP A 413 118.25 30.29 40.10
C ASP A 413 117.13 29.82 41.06
N SER A 414 116.69 28.57 40.89
CA SER A 414 115.75 27.91 41.81
C SER A 414 116.40 27.63 43.17
N LEU A 415 115.69 27.94 44.25
CA LEU A 415 116.16 27.83 45.62
C LEU A 415 115.30 26.82 46.42
N ALA A 416 115.87 25.63 46.65
CA ALA A 416 115.32 24.61 47.54
C ALA A 416 115.89 24.84 48.95
N VAL A 417 115.08 25.40 49.87
CA VAL A 417 115.48 25.76 51.25
C VAL A 417 115.04 24.69 52.24
N GLY A 418 113.82 24.16 52.09
CA GLY A 418 113.28 23.12 52.96
C GLY A 418 114.03 21.79 52.82
N THR A 419 114.04 20.99 53.88
CA THR A 419 114.63 19.65 53.87
C THR A 419 113.93 18.78 52.84
N ASP A 420 114.66 18.01 52.03
CA ASP A 420 114.12 17.16 50.95
C ASP A 420 113.22 17.89 49.93
N SER A 421 113.42 19.21 49.73
CA SER A 421 112.65 20.00 48.77
C SER A 421 113.15 19.87 47.32
N LEU A 422 112.23 20.03 46.35
CA LEU A 422 112.52 20.08 44.91
C LEU A 422 112.15 21.45 44.35
N ALA A 423 113.13 22.18 43.83
CA ALA A 423 112.94 23.47 43.17
C ALA A 423 113.40 23.39 41.71
N MET A 424 112.54 23.75 40.75
CA MET A 424 112.83 23.70 39.31
C MET A 424 112.31 24.96 38.59
N GLY A 425 113.22 25.68 37.92
CA GLY A 425 112.89 26.87 37.13
C GLY A 425 113.13 28.18 37.89
N ALA A 426 113.47 29.23 37.15
CA ALA A 426 114.01 30.47 37.73
C ALA A 426 113.07 31.14 38.75
N LYS A 427 113.65 31.78 39.77
CA LYS A 427 112.98 32.46 40.90
C LYS A 427 112.07 31.56 41.75
N THR A 428 112.06 30.24 41.54
CA THR A 428 111.26 29.33 42.38
C THR A 428 111.89 29.19 43.76
N ILE A 429 111.12 29.42 44.81
CA ILE A 429 111.56 29.32 46.22
C ILE A 429 110.69 28.30 46.95
N VAL A 430 111.32 27.29 47.55
CA VAL A 430 110.63 26.20 48.26
C VAL A 430 111.12 26.15 49.70
N ASN A 431 110.32 26.66 50.64
CA ASN A 431 110.71 26.80 52.04
C ASN A 431 110.23 25.66 52.95
N ALA A 432 109.15 24.96 52.60
CA ALA A 432 108.66 23.82 53.38
C ALA A 432 109.51 22.56 53.20
N ASP A 433 109.64 21.79 54.27
CA ASP A 433 110.15 20.42 54.21
C ASP A 433 109.27 19.56 53.28
N ALA A 434 109.93 18.77 52.44
CA ALA A 434 109.34 17.94 51.37
C ALA A 434 108.40 18.72 50.42
N GLY A 435 108.59 20.03 50.27
CA GLY A 435 107.87 20.86 49.30
C GLY A 435 108.40 20.70 47.87
N ILE A 436 107.53 20.96 46.87
CA ILE A 436 107.88 20.89 45.44
C ILE A 436 107.45 22.18 44.73
N GLY A 437 108.38 22.89 44.12
CA GLY A 437 108.15 24.05 43.26
C GLY A 437 108.66 23.80 41.84
N ILE A 438 107.78 23.90 40.83
CA ILE A 438 108.14 23.71 39.42
C ILE A 438 107.52 24.82 38.55
N GLY A 439 108.34 25.72 38.03
CA GLY A 439 107.92 26.80 37.14
C GLY A 439 108.76 28.06 37.30
N LEU A 440 108.25 29.19 36.78
CA LEU A 440 108.85 30.51 36.97
C LEU A 440 108.26 31.18 38.22
N ASN A 441 109.12 31.65 39.14
CA ASN A 441 108.71 32.45 40.30
C ASN A 441 107.62 31.78 41.16
N THR A 442 107.75 30.46 41.40
CA THR A 442 106.83 29.71 42.27
C THR A 442 107.24 29.82 43.73
N LEU A 443 106.28 29.70 44.66
CA LEU A 443 106.54 29.80 46.10
C LEU A 443 105.86 28.67 46.86
N VAL A 444 106.62 27.94 47.67
CA VAL A 444 106.08 27.10 48.75
C VAL A 444 106.47 27.76 50.07
N MET A 445 105.48 28.18 50.86
CA MET A 445 105.72 28.78 52.19
C MET A 445 106.24 27.74 53.19
N ALA A 446 106.89 28.18 54.27
CA ALA A 446 107.62 27.28 55.19
C ALA A 446 106.71 26.33 55.98
N ASP A 447 105.48 26.75 56.27
CA ASP A 447 104.41 26.02 56.95
C ASP A 447 103.57 25.14 56.00
N ALA A 448 103.77 25.27 54.69
CA ALA A 448 103.13 24.43 53.66
C ALA A 448 103.86 23.08 53.50
N ILE A 449 103.98 22.31 54.60
CA ILE A 449 104.61 20.98 54.62
C ILE A 449 103.98 20.06 53.57
N ASN A 450 104.80 19.35 52.78
CA ASN A 450 104.38 18.58 51.60
C ASN A 450 103.61 19.40 50.53
N GLY A 451 103.72 20.73 50.55
CA GLY A 451 103.05 21.63 49.62
C GLY A 451 103.68 21.60 48.23
N ILE A 452 102.82 21.60 47.20
CA ILE A 452 103.25 21.51 45.80
C ILE A 452 102.76 22.74 45.02
N ALA A 453 103.66 23.47 44.37
CA ALA A 453 103.35 24.62 43.51
C ALA A 453 103.90 24.37 42.10
N ILE A 454 103.01 24.21 41.10
CA ILE A 454 103.39 23.88 39.72
C ILE A 454 102.76 24.88 38.75
N GLY A 455 103.60 25.57 37.97
CA GLY A 455 103.22 26.61 37.02
C GLY A 455 103.64 28.01 37.47
N SER A 456 103.84 28.93 36.52
CA SER A 456 104.42 30.25 36.81
C SER A 456 103.63 31.03 37.88
N ASN A 457 104.29 31.59 38.89
CA ASN A 457 103.66 32.31 39.99
C ASN A 457 102.68 31.49 40.87
N ALA A 458 102.67 30.15 40.75
CA ALA A 458 101.88 29.30 41.65
C ALA A 458 102.41 29.40 43.09
N ARG A 459 101.50 29.39 44.07
CA ARG A 459 101.84 29.51 45.50
C ARG A 459 101.14 28.47 46.36
N ALA A 460 101.92 27.61 47.01
CA ALA A 460 101.44 26.72 48.06
C ALA A 460 101.63 27.41 49.42
N TYR A 461 100.50 27.71 50.07
CA TYR A 461 100.43 28.34 51.39
C TYR A 461 100.00 27.36 52.50
N HIS A 462 99.36 26.25 52.15
CA HIS A 462 98.80 25.30 53.10
C HIS A 462 99.48 23.93 53.00
N ALA A 463 99.62 23.24 54.13
CA ALA A 463 100.18 21.89 54.18
C ALA A 463 99.33 20.86 53.42
N ASN A 464 99.96 19.77 52.96
CA ASN A 464 99.38 18.65 52.22
C ASN A 464 98.55 19.07 50.98
N SER A 465 98.84 20.23 50.40
CA SER A 465 97.98 20.87 49.40
C SER A 465 98.75 21.31 48.16
N ILE A 466 98.05 21.36 47.04
CA ILE A 466 98.62 21.54 45.70
C ILE A 466 98.04 22.80 45.05
N ALA A 467 98.90 23.70 44.58
CA ALA A 467 98.57 24.80 43.69
C ALA A 467 99.05 24.47 42.27
N MET A 468 98.11 24.21 41.36
CA MET A 468 98.36 23.77 39.99
C MET A 468 97.92 24.84 38.97
N GLY A 469 98.82 25.24 38.08
CA GLY A 469 98.61 26.25 37.05
C GLY A 469 99.14 27.64 37.41
N ASN A 470 99.26 28.51 36.40
CA ASN A 470 99.83 29.85 36.57
C ASN A 470 99.00 30.71 37.56
N GLY A 471 99.67 31.31 38.54
CA GLY A 471 99.06 32.18 39.55
C GLY A 471 98.18 31.47 40.58
N SER A 472 98.01 30.14 40.49
CA SER A 472 97.16 29.37 41.40
C SER A 472 97.65 29.42 42.84
N GLN A 473 96.73 29.38 43.79
CA GLN A 473 96.98 29.48 45.22
C GLN A 473 96.14 28.41 45.95
N THR A 474 96.72 27.71 46.91
CA THR A 474 95.93 26.94 47.90
C THR A 474 95.22 27.92 48.83
N THR A 475 93.91 27.79 49.05
CA THR A 475 93.11 28.78 49.80
C THR A 475 92.34 28.20 51.00
N ARG A 476 92.28 26.86 51.15
CA ARG A 476 91.69 26.18 52.34
C ARG A 476 92.66 25.27 53.08
N GLY A 477 93.45 24.49 52.35
CA GLY A 477 94.21 23.39 52.96
C GLY A 477 93.35 22.23 53.45
N ALA A 478 93.90 21.40 54.35
CA ALA A 478 93.18 20.34 55.05
C ALA A 478 92.06 20.90 55.94
N GLN A 479 90.99 20.12 56.14
CA GLN A 479 89.77 20.56 56.87
C GLN A 479 89.25 19.45 57.78
N THR A 480 88.80 19.80 58.98
CA THR A 480 88.22 18.86 59.96
C THR A 480 86.75 19.23 60.22
N ASP A 481 85.87 18.22 60.23
CA ASP A 481 84.43 18.33 60.51
C ASP A 481 83.71 19.50 59.78
N TYR A 482 84.05 19.71 58.50
CA TYR A 482 83.50 20.79 57.69
C TYR A 482 82.15 20.42 57.05
N THR A 483 81.30 21.42 56.85
CA THR A 483 80.01 21.24 56.16
C THR A 483 80.21 21.19 54.64
N ALA A 484 80.12 20.00 54.06
CA ALA A 484 80.10 19.84 52.60
C ALA A 484 78.71 20.15 52.02
N TYR A 485 78.66 20.69 50.80
CA TYR A 485 77.41 20.96 50.11
C TYR A 485 76.65 19.66 49.80
N ASN A 486 75.35 19.62 50.13
CA ASN A 486 74.46 18.48 49.89
C ASN A 486 74.90 17.17 50.58
N MET A 487 75.52 17.26 51.77
CA MET A 487 75.89 16.14 52.63
C MET A 487 75.31 16.32 54.03
N ASP A 488 74.70 15.27 54.59
CA ASP A 488 73.97 15.33 55.87
C ASP A 488 74.87 15.20 57.12
N THR A 489 76.17 14.90 56.95
CA THR A 489 77.13 14.70 58.06
C THR A 489 78.42 15.51 57.84
N PRO A 490 79.08 15.99 58.91
CA PRO A 490 80.37 16.67 58.81
C PRO A 490 81.42 15.82 58.08
N GLN A 491 82.16 16.45 57.17
CA GLN A 491 83.17 15.81 56.33
C GLN A 491 84.58 16.18 56.78
N ASN A 492 85.57 15.38 56.37
CA ASN A 492 86.97 15.60 56.68
C ASN A 492 87.79 15.57 55.39
N SER A 493 88.78 16.46 55.24
CA SER A 493 89.67 16.51 54.08
C SER A 493 91.14 16.55 54.51
N VAL A 494 91.97 15.72 53.87
CA VAL A 494 93.41 15.60 54.14
C VAL A 494 94.27 16.71 53.51
N GLY A 495 93.70 17.51 52.61
CA GLY A 495 94.39 18.58 51.86
C GLY A 495 93.52 19.18 50.76
N GLU A 496 94.05 20.16 50.02
CA GLU A 496 93.36 20.79 48.89
C GLU A 496 94.12 20.60 47.57
N PHE A 497 93.42 20.24 46.48
CA PHE A 497 93.94 20.34 45.12
C PHE A 497 93.35 21.58 44.43
N SER A 498 94.09 22.69 44.45
CA SER A 498 93.68 23.96 43.85
C SER A 498 94.19 24.10 42.42
N VAL A 499 93.28 24.32 41.49
CA VAL A 499 93.56 24.63 40.07
C VAL A 499 93.48 26.13 39.74
N GLY A 500 93.38 26.99 40.76
CA GLY A 500 93.19 28.43 40.60
C GLY A 500 93.45 29.22 41.87
N SER A 501 92.84 30.38 42.00
CA SER A 501 92.96 31.33 43.11
C SER A 501 91.61 32.03 43.34
N GLU A 502 91.53 32.92 44.33
CA GLU A 502 90.32 33.72 44.59
C GLU A 502 89.95 34.63 43.39
N ASP A 503 90.95 35.17 42.72
CA ASP A 503 90.84 36.07 41.56
C ASP A 503 90.77 35.35 40.20
N GLY A 504 90.89 34.01 40.16
CA GLY A 504 90.75 33.25 38.90
C GLY A 504 90.66 31.73 39.08
N GLN A 505 89.55 31.14 38.62
CA GLN A 505 89.31 29.69 38.65
C GLN A 505 89.51 29.04 37.28
N ARG A 506 89.71 27.72 37.23
CA ARG A 506 89.85 26.94 35.99
C ARG A 506 88.80 25.85 35.89
N GLN A 507 88.36 25.59 34.65
CA GLN A 507 87.59 24.38 34.34
C GLN A 507 88.51 23.16 34.41
N ILE A 508 87.99 22.05 34.95
CA ILE A 508 88.63 20.74 34.84
C ILE A 508 87.97 20.04 33.65
N THR A 509 88.70 19.89 32.54
CA THR A 509 88.20 19.27 31.31
C THR A 509 88.57 17.79 31.24
N ASN A 510 87.93 17.03 30.34
CA ASN A 510 88.23 15.61 30.08
C ASN A 510 88.00 14.68 31.29
N VAL A 511 87.21 15.12 32.28
CA VAL A 511 86.78 14.31 33.43
C VAL A 511 85.82 13.22 32.95
N ALA A 512 86.23 11.95 33.09
CA ALA A 512 85.36 10.79 32.88
C ALA A 512 84.18 10.81 33.87
N ALA A 513 83.13 10.01 33.62
CA ALA A 513 82.03 9.92 34.58
C ALA A 513 82.52 9.27 35.88
N GLY A 514 82.29 9.94 37.02
CA GLY A 514 82.59 9.40 38.34
C GLY A 514 81.77 8.14 38.64
N SER A 515 82.38 7.19 39.35
CA SER A 515 81.87 5.84 39.62
C SER A 515 81.67 5.56 41.11
N ALA A 516 82.51 6.13 41.97
CA ALA A 516 82.37 6.15 43.41
C ALA A 516 81.88 7.54 43.89
N ASP A 517 81.30 7.61 45.09
CA ASP A 517 80.78 8.85 45.69
C ASP A 517 81.85 9.94 45.90
N THR A 518 83.13 9.55 45.90
CA THR A 518 84.30 10.44 46.01
C THR A 518 84.92 10.82 44.67
N ASP A 519 84.41 10.32 43.54
CA ASP A 519 84.88 10.71 42.20
C ASP A 519 84.30 12.07 41.79
N ALA A 520 85.03 12.80 40.94
CA ALA A 520 84.54 14.08 40.41
C ALA A 520 83.37 13.87 39.42
N VAL A 521 82.25 14.54 39.68
CA VAL A 521 81.08 14.55 38.78
C VAL A 521 81.35 15.44 37.57
N ASN A 522 81.07 14.95 36.37
CA ASN A 522 81.22 15.72 35.13
C ASN A 522 79.89 16.30 34.62
N VAL A 523 79.97 17.21 33.63
CA VAL A 523 78.79 17.88 33.05
C VAL A 523 77.82 16.90 32.37
N SER A 524 78.28 15.74 31.86
CA SER A 524 77.37 14.75 31.26
C SER A 524 76.52 14.02 32.31
N GLN A 525 77.07 13.72 33.48
CA GLN A 525 76.31 13.14 34.60
C GLN A 525 75.25 14.12 35.12
N LEU A 526 75.60 15.41 35.27
CA LEU A 526 74.64 16.44 35.64
C LEU A 526 73.52 16.59 34.58
N LYS A 527 73.88 16.61 33.29
CA LYS A 527 72.92 16.67 32.18
C LYS A 527 71.93 15.50 32.15
N VAL A 528 72.28 14.31 32.65
CA VAL A 528 71.32 13.19 32.79
C VAL A 528 70.23 13.55 33.80
N THR A 529 70.60 14.17 34.93
CA THR A 529 69.65 14.68 35.92
C THR A 529 68.84 15.84 35.37
N ASP A 530 69.47 16.83 34.74
CA ASP A 530 68.78 17.98 34.12
C ASP A 530 67.75 17.52 33.07
N SER A 531 68.10 16.52 32.27
CA SER A 531 67.21 15.95 31.24
C SER A 531 65.99 15.27 31.87
N ARG A 532 66.14 14.59 33.02
CA ARG A 532 65.02 14.03 33.79
C ARG A 532 64.16 15.13 34.42
N VAL A 533 64.77 16.19 34.95
CA VAL A 533 64.05 17.34 35.53
C VAL A 533 63.27 18.09 34.44
N ALA A 534 63.85 18.28 33.25
CA ALA A 534 63.18 18.86 32.10
C ALA A 534 61.98 18.00 31.64
N ALA A 535 62.16 16.68 31.49
CA ALA A 535 61.08 15.76 31.13
C ALA A 535 59.95 15.73 32.18
N ASN A 536 60.29 15.80 33.47
CA ASN A 536 59.31 15.94 34.56
C ASN A 536 58.56 17.29 34.47
N THR A 537 59.27 18.38 34.15
CA THR A 537 58.69 19.72 34.01
C THR A 537 57.72 19.79 32.82
N GLU A 538 58.09 19.21 31.69
CA GLU A 538 57.21 19.07 30.51
C GLU A 538 55.99 18.18 30.83
N SER A 539 56.19 17.05 31.51
CA SER A 539 55.10 16.17 31.96
C SER A 539 54.12 16.91 32.88
N ILE A 540 54.61 17.74 33.80
CA ILE A 540 53.78 18.58 34.68
C ILE A 540 53.01 19.63 33.87
N ASN A 541 53.62 20.28 32.88
CA ASN A 541 52.92 21.23 32.00
C ASN A 541 51.83 20.57 31.15
N ASN A 542 52.09 19.35 30.66
CA ASN A 542 51.11 18.53 29.95
C ASN A 542 49.95 18.14 30.87
N LEU A 543 50.23 17.72 32.11
CA LEU A 543 49.22 17.44 33.13
C LEU A 543 48.39 18.67 33.48
N ASN A 544 49.00 19.85 33.66
CA ASN A 544 48.29 21.11 33.92
C ASN A 544 47.30 21.43 32.78
N THR A 545 47.70 21.21 31.52
CA THR A 545 46.84 21.39 30.35
C THR A 545 45.68 20.39 30.33
N GLN A 546 45.95 19.12 30.65
CA GLN A 546 44.92 18.08 30.76
C GLN A 546 43.93 18.36 31.88
N VAL A 547 44.39 18.79 33.05
CA VAL A 547 43.55 19.16 34.21
C VAL A 547 42.67 20.36 33.88
N SER A 548 43.21 21.42 33.27
CA SER A 548 42.41 22.58 32.83
C SER A 548 41.38 22.22 31.75
N SER A 549 41.72 21.30 30.84
CA SER A 549 40.76 20.77 29.86
C SER A 549 39.66 19.93 30.51
N LEU A 550 40.00 19.10 31.51
CA LEU A 550 39.02 18.32 32.27
C LEU A 550 38.09 19.21 33.09
N ASP A 551 38.62 20.21 33.79
CA ASP A 551 37.88 21.23 34.54
C ASP A 551 36.86 21.96 33.64
N THR A 552 37.31 22.44 32.48
CA THR A 552 36.43 23.07 31.46
C THR A 552 35.34 22.10 30.97
N ARG A 553 35.68 20.82 30.75
CA ARG A 553 34.72 19.79 30.30
C ARG A 553 33.69 19.45 31.38
N VAL A 554 34.10 19.36 32.65
CA VAL A 554 33.20 19.14 33.79
C VAL A 554 32.26 20.33 33.95
N THR A 555 32.79 21.56 33.97
CA THR A 555 32.00 22.79 34.04
C THR A 555 30.96 22.88 32.90
N ASN A 556 31.31 22.46 31.68
CA ASN A 556 30.37 22.41 30.55
C ASN A 556 29.26 21.35 30.72
N ILE A 557 29.57 20.20 31.34
CA ILE A 557 28.57 19.18 31.68
C ILE A 557 27.63 19.70 32.78
N GLU A 558 28.19 20.30 33.84
CA GLU A 558 27.43 20.89 34.95
C GLU A 558 26.48 22.00 34.47
N ASN A 559 26.97 22.94 33.65
CA ASN A 559 26.15 23.97 33.02
C ASN A 559 25.07 23.40 32.06
N GLY A 560 25.34 22.24 31.45
CA GLY A 560 24.40 21.58 30.54
C GLY A 560 23.32 20.75 31.23
N ILE A 561 23.60 20.19 32.42
CA ILE A 561 22.73 19.20 33.09
C ILE A 561 22.22 19.64 34.48
N GLY A 562 22.84 20.64 35.12
CA GLY A 562 22.53 21.03 36.50
C GLY A 562 21.05 21.42 36.71
N ASP A 563 20.50 22.22 35.79
CA ASP A 563 19.08 22.57 35.78
C ASP A 563 18.18 21.33 35.61
N ILE A 564 18.60 20.33 34.83
CA ILE A 564 17.81 19.13 34.54
C ILE A 564 17.68 18.27 35.80
N VAL A 565 18.79 18.06 36.52
CA VAL A 565 18.80 17.28 37.76
C VAL A 565 18.03 17.98 38.88
N THR A 566 18.20 19.31 39.01
CA THR A 566 17.59 20.07 40.11
C THR A 566 16.10 20.38 39.92
N THR A 567 15.61 20.47 38.68
CA THR A 567 14.20 20.81 38.38
C THR A 567 13.39 19.64 37.80
N GLY A 568 14.02 18.45 37.64
CA GLY A 568 13.44 17.31 36.92
C GLY A 568 13.05 17.62 35.47
N SER A 569 13.53 18.73 34.90
CA SER A 569 12.98 19.34 33.69
C SER A 569 14.04 19.62 32.64
N THR A 570 13.77 19.23 31.40
CA THR A 570 14.61 19.56 30.25
C THR A 570 14.23 20.93 29.65
N LYS A 571 14.80 21.28 28.48
CA LYS A 571 14.41 22.46 27.71
C LYS A 571 12.93 22.44 27.27
N TYR A 572 12.40 21.27 26.92
CA TYR A 572 11.07 21.11 26.31
C TYR A 572 10.06 20.40 27.22
N PHE A 573 10.53 19.62 28.19
CA PHE A 573 9.68 19.03 29.24
C PHE A 573 9.92 19.83 30.52
N LYS A 574 9.03 20.80 30.79
CA LYS A 574 9.12 21.72 31.93
C LYS A 574 7.99 21.45 32.93
N THR A 575 8.36 21.24 34.19
CA THR A 575 7.48 21.39 35.35
C THR A 575 7.98 22.53 36.24
N ASN A 576 7.10 23.14 37.04
CA ASN A 576 7.47 24.12 38.05
C ASN A 576 6.82 23.67 39.36
N THR A 577 7.58 22.97 40.19
CA THR A 577 7.08 22.34 41.41
C THR A 577 8.20 21.97 42.37
N ASP A 578 7.84 21.94 43.64
CA ASP A 578 8.58 21.49 44.82
C ASP A 578 7.95 20.21 45.44
N GLY A 579 6.93 19.64 44.78
CA GLY A 579 6.24 18.44 45.23
C GLY A 579 7.02 17.15 44.96
N ALA A 580 6.52 16.03 45.51
CA ALA A 580 7.12 14.71 45.36
C ALA A 580 7.24 14.27 43.89
N ASP A 581 8.15 13.32 43.63
CA ASP A 581 8.39 12.76 42.30
C ASP A 581 7.12 12.16 41.65
N ALA A 582 7.12 12.09 40.32
CA ALA A 582 6.11 11.37 39.56
C ALA A 582 6.33 9.85 39.67
N ASN A 583 5.26 9.07 39.79
CA ASN A 583 5.31 7.62 39.99
C ASN A 583 4.58 6.85 38.88
N ALA A 584 5.34 6.30 37.94
CA ALA A 584 4.86 5.37 36.93
C ALA A 584 4.89 3.94 37.51
N GLN A 585 3.83 3.57 38.24
CA GLN A 585 3.74 2.31 38.99
C GLN A 585 3.24 1.14 38.13
N GLY A 586 2.31 1.39 37.21
CA GLY A 586 1.79 0.38 36.30
C GLY A 586 2.81 0.00 35.22
N ALA A 587 2.71 -1.22 34.69
CA ALA A 587 3.48 -1.61 33.50
C ALA A 587 3.13 -0.68 32.31
N ASP A 588 4.13 -0.28 31.54
CA ASP A 588 4.03 0.67 30.42
C ASP A 588 3.30 1.99 30.75
N SER A 589 3.30 2.40 32.02
CA SER A 589 2.63 3.62 32.49
C SER A 589 3.52 4.86 32.38
N VAL A 590 2.89 6.04 32.33
CA VAL A 590 3.57 7.33 32.22
C VAL A 590 2.99 8.33 33.23
N ALA A 591 3.83 8.84 34.14
CA ALA A 591 3.45 9.83 35.13
C ALA A 591 4.18 11.16 34.85
N ILE A 592 3.44 12.26 34.67
CA ILE A 592 3.98 13.57 34.29
C ILE A 592 3.50 14.65 35.26
N GLY A 593 4.43 15.21 36.03
CA GLY A 593 4.16 16.24 37.05
C GLY A 593 4.27 15.68 38.47
N SER A 594 4.56 16.56 39.44
CA SER A 594 4.76 16.17 40.83
C SER A 594 3.56 15.45 41.44
N GLY A 595 3.81 14.41 42.23
CA GLY A 595 2.78 13.60 42.88
C GLY A 595 1.81 12.91 41.93
N SER A 596 2.09 12.88 40.62
CA SER A 596 1.28 12.11 39.66
C SER A 596 1.54 10.62 39.84
N ILE A 597 0.48 9.80 39.77
CA ILE A 597 0.54 8.36 40.01
C ILE A 597 -0.19 7.66 38.86
N ALA A 598 0.57 7.02 37.96
CA ALA A 598 0.01 6.15 36.94
C ALA A 598 0.06 4.71 37.49
N ALA A 599 -1.03 4.28 38.13
CA ALA A 599 -1.09 3.04 38.89
C ALA A 599 -1.43 1.81 38.04
N ALA A 600 -2.17 1.99 36.94
CA ALA A 600 -2.64 0.91 36.08
C ALA A 600 -1.77 0.70 34.82
N GLU A 601 -1.90 -0.47 34.21
CA GLU A 601 -1.20 -0.85 32.98
C GLU A 601 -1.55 0.07 31.80
N ASN A 602 -0.54 0.45 31.01
CA ASN A 602 -0.67 1.31 29.82
C ASN A 602 -1.48 2.60 30.11
N SER A 603 -1.29 3.18 31.30
CA SER A 603 -2.02 4.37 31.76
C SER A 603 -1.14 5.62 31.82
N VAL A 604 -1.75 6.79 31.63
CA VAL A 604 -1.04 8.08 31.65
C VAL A 604 -1.65 9.00 32.70
N ALA A 605 -0.88 9.36 33.73
CA ALA A 605 -1.24 10.38 34.71
C ALA A 605 -0.62 11.73 34.32
N LEU A 606 -1.41 12.60 33.70
CA LEU A 606 -0.96 13.86 33.12
C LEU A 606 -1.31 15.06 34.01
N GLY A 607 -0.30 15.70 34.60
CA GLY A 607 -0.38 16.87 35.45
C GLY A 607 -0.14 16.56 36.94
N THR A 608 0.27 17.58 37.71
CA THR A 608 0.51 17.47 39.16
C THR A 608 -0.67 16.83 39.89
N ASN A 609 -0.40 15.84 40.75
CA ASN A 609 -1.39 15.06 41.51
C ASN A 609 -2.47 14.37 40.66
N SER A 610 -2.24 14.14 39.36
CA SER A 610 -3.12 13.28 38.54
C SER A 610 -2.94 11.82 38.92
N VAL A 611 -4.03 11.05 38.93
CA VAL A 611 -4.05 9.62 39.25
C VAL A 611 -4.72 8.87 38.10
N ALA A 612 -4.04 7.88 37.53
CA ALA A 612 -4.57 6.98 36.51
C ALA A 612 -4.60 5.55 37.08
N ASP A 613 -5.76 5.16 37.60
CA ASP A 613 -6.03 3.91 38.32
C ASP A 613 -6.82 2.87 37.51
N GLU A 614 -7.14 3.18 36.25
CA GLU A 614 -7.75 2.26 35.28
C GLU A 614 -6.83 2.00 34.07
N ALA A 615 -6.75 0.76 33.60
CA ALA A 615 -5.84 0.37 32.51
C ALA A 615 -6.25 0.97 31.16
N ASN A 616 -5.26 1.31 30.31
CA ASN A 616 -5.46 1.96 29.00
C ASN A 616 -6.17 3.33 29.08
N THR A 617 -6.01 4.08 30.17
CA THR A 617 -6.63 5.40 30.35
C THR A 617 -5.62 6.55 30.38
N VAL A 618 -6.05 7.75 29.98
CA VAL A 618 -5.30 9.00 30.15
C VAL A 618 -6.04 9.86 31.16
N SER A 619 -5.54 9.91 32.39
CA SER A 619 -6.10 10.75 33.44
C SER A 619 -5.45 12.13 33.45
N VAL A 620 -6.29 13.16 33.38
CA VAL A 620 -5.89 14.57 33.49
C VAL A 620 -6.10 15.15 34.89
N GLY A 621 -6.41 14.32 35.89
CA GLY A 621 -6.70 14.76 37.26
C GLY A 621 -6.87 13.58 38.22
N SER A 622 -7.71 13.75 39.23
CA SER A 622 -8.08 12.69 40.18
C SER A 622 -9.58 12.72 40.47
N SER A 623 -10.07 11.79 41.30
CA SER A 623 -11.44 11.82 41.83
C SER A 623 -11.76 13.06 42.68
N THR A 624 -10.74 13.74 43.22
CA THR A 624 -10.91 14.96 44.04
C THR A 624 -10.59 16.25 43.30
N GLN A 625 -9.81 16.21 42.20
CA GLN A 625 -9.47 17.38 41.38
C GLN A 625 -9.41 17.00 39.90
N GLN A 626 -10.50 17.22 39.17
CA GLN A 626 -10.54 17.04 37.72
C GLN A 626 -9.94 18.26 36.99
N ARG A 627 -9.59 18.11 35.72
CA ARG A 627 -9.21 19.22 34.82
C ARG A 627 -10.09 19.22 33.58
N ARG A 628 -10.41 20.41 33.07
CA ARG A 628 -11.02 20.57 31.75
C ARG A 628 -9.94 20.44 30.68
N ILE A 629 -10.20 19.66 29.63
CA ILE A 629 -9.40 19.67 28.40
C ILE A 629 -9.89 20.85 27.55
N THR A 630 -8.98 21.76 27.19
CA THR A 630 -9.29 22.98 26.44
C THR A 630 -8.72 22.91 25.02
N ASN A 631 -9.22 23.76 24.11
CA ASN A 631 -8.80 23.82 22.70
C ASN A 631 -8.99 22.50 21.92
N VAL A 632 -9.94 21.66 22.34
CA VAL A 632 -10.33 20.43 21.62
C VAL A 632 -11.08 20.82 20.34
N ALA A 633 -10.52 20.44 19.19
CA ALA A 633 -11.14 20.59 17.87
C ALA A 633 -12.47 19.80 17.78
N ALA A 634 -13.26 20.02 16.74
CA ALA A 634 -14.44 19.19 16.51
C ALA A 634 -13.99 17.78 16.07
N GLY A 635 -14.38 16.75 16.80
CA GLY A 635 -14.09 15.36 16.45
C GLY A 635 -14.77 14.95 15.14
N VAL A 636 -14.06 14.18 14.31
CA VAL A 636 -14.51 13.75 12.97
C VAL A 636 -14.72 12.24 12.92
N ASN A 637 -13.80 11.47 13.50
CA ASN A 637 -13.89 10.01 13.59
C ASN A 637 -14.71 9.58 14.81
N ASN A 638 -15.22 8.34 14.79
CA ASN A 638 -16.01 7.77 15.89
C ASN A 638 -15.26 7.71 17.24
N THR A 639 -13.93 7.76 17.22
CA THR A 639 -13.05 7.70 18.41
C THR A 639 -12.49 9.06 18.82
N ASP A 640 -12.85 10.14 18.13
CA ASP A 640 -12.38 11.49 18.46
C ASP A 640 -13.20 12.07 19.64
N ALA A 641 -12.56 12.91 20.46
CA ALA A 641 -13.24 13.58 21.55
C ALA A 641 -14.23 14.64 21.02
N VAL A 642 -15.50 14.56 21.48
CA VAL A 642 -16.55 15.53 21.15
C VAL A 642 -16.36 16.81 21.97
N ASN A 643 -16.35 17.97 21.31
CA ASN A 643 -16.28 19.25 22.00
C ASN A 643 -17.68 19.86 22.29
N VAL A 644 -17.72 20.88 23.16
CA VAL A 644 -18.98 21.52 23.59
C VAL A 644 -19.75 22.16 22.44
N ALA A 645 -19.09 22.58 21.35
CA ALA A 645 -19.76 23.15 20.19
C ALA A 645 -20.54 22.09 19.40
N GLN A 646 -19.97 20.89 19.24
CA GLN A 646 -20.64 19.75 18.61
C GLN A 646 -21.84 19.27 19.45
N LEU A 647 -21.69 19.18 20.77
CA LEU A 647 -22.79 18.81 21.67
C LEU A 647 -23.96 19.81 21.55
N LYS A 648 -23.67 21.11 21.56
CA LYS A 648 -24.69 22.16 21.37
C LYS A 648 -25.34 22.12 19.98
N ALA A 649 -24.58 21.82 18.94
CA ALA A 649 -25.13 21.66 17.59
C ALA A 649 -26.06 20.44 17.49
N SER A 650 -25.74 19.34 18.17
CA SER A 650 -26.60 18.16 18.28
C SER A 650 -27.86 18.43 19.12
N GLU A 651 -27.74 19.21 20.20
CA GLU A 651 -28.87 19.60 21.05
C GLU A 651 -29.85 20.54 20.32
N ALA A 652 -29.35 21.48 19.51
CA ALA A 652 -30.16 22.48 18.82
C ALA A 652 -31.17 21.89 17.81
N GLY A 653 -30.97 20.65 17.34
CA GLY A 653 -31.92 19.91 16.50
C GLY A 653 -32.84 18.95 17.26
N SER A 654 -32.71 18.85 18.59
CA SER A 654 -33.44 17.89 19.41
C SER A 654 -34.82 18.43 19.83
N VAL A 655 -35.88 17.69 19.53
CA VAL A 655 -37.21 17.95 20.11
C VAL A 655 -37.21 17.44 21.56
N ARG A 656 -37.39 18.34 22.52
CA ARG A 656 -37.25 18.06 23.96
C ARG A 656 -38.47 18.54 24.73
N TYR A 657 -38.85 17.78 25.75
CA TYR A 657 -39.72 18.26 26.82
C TYR A 657 -38.93 19.19 27.75
N GLU A 658 -39.61 20.12 28.41
CA GLU A 658 -38.96 20.96 29.43
C GLU A 658 -38.51 20.12 30.63
N THR A 659 -37.35 20.48 31.19
CA THR A 659 -36.82 19.88 32.42
C THR A 659 -37.01 20.89 33.55
N ASN A 660 -37.69 20.48 34.61
CA ASN A 660 -37.96 21.28 35.79
C ASN A 660 -36.67 21.54 36.59
N ALA A 661 -36.71 22.52 37.49
CA ALA A 661 -35.56 22.89 38.33
C ALA A 661 -35.08 21.77 39.29
N ASP A 662 -35.91 20.74 39.53
CA ASP A 662 -35.56 19.55 40.32
C ASP A 662 -34.96 18.40 39.48
N GLY A 663 -34.82 18.59 38.16
CA GLY A 663 -34.34 17.59 37.21
C GLY A 663 -35.41 16.64 36.65
N SER A 664 -36.68 16.77 37.06
CA SER A 664 -37.78 16.01 36.48
C SER A 664 -38.18 16.53 35.09
N VAL A 665 -38.65 15.65 34.20
CA VAL A 665 -39.08 16.00 32.85
C VAL A 665 -40.60 16.23 32.81
N ASN A 666 -41.03 17.37 32.27
CA ASN A 666 -42.45 17.70 32.14
C ASN A 666 -43.03 17.15 30.83
N TYR A 667 -43.60 15.94 30.89
CA TYR A 667 -44.26 15.30 29.74
C TYR A 667 -45.66 15.86 29.40
N SER A 668 -46.23 16.74 30.22
CA SER A 668 -47.62 17.21 30.02
C SER A 668 -47.79 18.21 28.87
N VAL A 669 -46.70 18.87 28.45
CA VAL A 669 -46.69 19.84 27.35
C VAL A 669 -45.41 19.64 26.53
N LEU A 670 -45.55 19.48 25.22
CA LEU A 670 -44.44 19.51 24.27
C LEU A 670 -44.46 20.83 23.50
N ASN A 671 -43.65 21.78 23.95
CA ASN A 671 -43.49 23.08 23.27
C ASN A 671 -42.67 22.90 21.98
N LEU A 672 -43.31 23.08 20.83
CA LEU A 672 -42.66 23.17 19.53
C LEU A 672 -42.48 24.65 19.13
N GLY A 673 -41.67 24.92 18.11
CA GLY A 673 -41.40 26.26 17.60
C GLY A 673 -39.92 26.64 17.66
N ASP A 674 -39.64 27.93 17.47
CA ASP A 674 -38.29 28.50 17.50
C ASP A 674 -37.90 29.09 18.87
N GLY A 675 -38.75 28.94 19.89
CA GLY A 675 -38.57 29.54 21.22
C GLY A 675 -38.82 31.06 21.29
N SER A 676 -39.16 31.71 20.18
CA SER A 676 -39.41 33.15 20.08
C SER A 676 -40.84 33.52 19.65
N GLY A 677 -41.69 32.51 19.43
CA GLY A 677 -43.11 32.65 19.08
C GLY A 677 -43.48 32.07 17.71
N GLY A 678 -42.52 31.58 16.92
CA GLY A 678 -42.80 30.81 15.71
C GLY A 678 -43.33 29.41 16.00
N THR A 679 -44.08 28.83 15.07
CA THR A 679 -44.70 27.50 15.21
C THR A 679 -44.09 26.47 14.26
N THR A 680 -44.10 25.19 14.65
CA THR A 680 -43.60 24.08 13.82
C THR A 680 -44.75 23.32 13.16
N ARG A 681 -44.71 23.18 11.83
CA ARG A 681 -45.61 22.27 11.10
C ARG A 681 -45.10 20.83 11.21
N ILE A 682 -45.83 19.98 11.92
CA ILE A 682 -45.49 18.55 12.03
C ILE A 682 -45.85 17.84 10.71
N GLY A 683 -44.84 17.32 10.02
CA GLY A 683 -45.01 16.48 8.83
C GLY A 683 -45.13 15.00 9.19
N ASN A 684 -45.53 14.16 8.22
CA ASN A 684 -45.61 12.70 8.35
C ASN A 684 -46.49 12.18 9.52
N VAL A 685 -47.46 12.98 9.97
CA VAL A 685 -48.46 12.56 10.97
C VAL A 685 -49.40 11.53 10.33
N SER A 686 -49.36 10.30 10.84
CA SER A 686 -50.26 9.21 10.41
C SER A 686 -51.72 9.53 10.75
N ALA A 687 -52.66 8.76 10.20
CA ALA A 687 -54.06 8.92 10.59
C ALA A 687 -54.25 8.46 12.03
N ALA A 688 -54.81 9.33 12.89
CA ALA A 688 -55.23 9.01 14.25
C ALA A 688 -56.16 7.77 14.26
N VAL A 689 -55.90 6.83 15.16
CA VAL A 689 -56.70 5.61 15.37
C VAL A 689 -57.38 5.63 16.75
N ASN A 690 -56.68 6.11 17.76
CA ASN A 690 -57.18 6.30 19.12
C ASN A 690 -57.59 7.76 19.36
N ASP A 691 -58.49 7.99 20.33
CA ASP A 691 -59.01 9.32 20.69
C ASP A 691 -57.92 10.34 21.10
N THR A 692 -56.75 9.88 21.54
CA THR A 692 -55.61 10.71 21.95
C THR A 692 -54.53 10.87 20.88
N ASP A 693 -54.69 10.28 19.70
CA ASP A 693 -53.72 10.39 18.62
C ASP A 693 -53.83 11.77 17.92
N ALA A 694 -52.72 12.27 17.38
CA ALA A 694 -52.72 13.52 16.63
C ALA A 694 -53.44 13.37 15.27
N VAL A 695 -54.57 14.08 15.09
CA VAL A 695 -55.35 14.07 13.85
C VAL A 695 -54.58 14.74 12.71
N ASN A 696 -54.49 14.07 11.55
CA ASN A 696 -53.81 14.63 10.39
C ASN A 696 -54.77 15.41 9.45
N TYR A 697 -54.19 16.21 8.54
CA TYR A 697 -54.98 17.07 7.65
C TYR A 697 -55.88 16.31 6.67
N ALA A 698 -55.57 15.05 6.34
CA ALA A 698 -56.42 14.22 5.50
C ALA A 698 -57.69 13.77 6.25
N GLN A 699 -57.56 13.41 7.53
CA GLN A 699 -58.69 13.09 8.39
C GLN A 699 -59.58 14.30 8.65
N LEU A 700 -58.99 15.47 8.93
CA LEU A 700 -59.77 16.70 9.13
C LEU A 700 -60.62 17.03 7.89
N LYS A 701 -60.02 16.96 6.68
CA LYS A 701 -60.76 17.13 5.43
C LYS A 701 -61.87 16.10 5.27
N ARG A 702 -61.59 14.81 5.55
CA ARG A 702 -62.60 13.75 5.50
C ARG A 702 -63.77 14.00 6.47
N SER A 703 -63.50 14.44 7.71
CA SER A 703 -64.57 14.78 8.66
C SER A 703 -65.43 15.97 8.19
N VAL A 704 -64.83 16.91 7.46
CA VAL A 704 -65.56 18.04 6.85
C VAL A 704 -66.37 17.56 5.63
N GLU A 705 -65.83 16.65 4.83
CA GLU A 705 -66.56 16.00 3.71
C GLU A 705 -67.75 15.16 4.24
N GLU A 706 -67.58 14.43 5.34
CA GLU A 706 -68.64 13.69 6.04
C GLU A 706 -69.70 14.64 6.64
N ALA A 707 -69.29 15.75 7.27
CA ALA A 707 -70.21 16.76 7.81
C ALA A 707 -70.97 17.52 6.71
N ASN A 708 -70.33 17.80 5.57
CA ASN A 708 -70.97 18.35 4.38
C ASN A 708 -71.97 17.34 3.81
N THR A 709 -71.59 16.06 3.69
CA THR A 709 -72.49 14.98 3.24
C THR A 709 -73.72 14.84 4.15
N TYR A 710 -73.55 14.94 5.47
CA TYR A 710 -74.66 14.98 6.42
C TYR A 710 -75.54 16.23 6.24
N THR A 711 -74.92 17.39 5.98
CA THR A 711 -75.64 18.64 5.71
C THR A 711 -76.44 18.55 4.41
N ASP A 712 -75.86 18.01 3.34
CA ASP A 712 -76.51 17.76 2.05
C ASP A 712 -77.64 16.74 2.18
N GLN A 713 -77.47 15.69 2.99
CA GLN A 713 -78.54 14.76 3.33
C GLN A 713 -79.69 15.46 4.06
N LYS A 714 -79.40 16.31 5.06
CA LYS A 714 -80.45 17.07 5.78
C LYS A 714 -81.09 18.18 4.94
N MET A 715 -80.35 18.81 4.03
CA MET A 715 -80.91 19.72 3.03
C MET A 715 -81.73 18.98 1.97
N GLY A 716 -81.39 17.73 1.64
CA GLY A 716 -82.18 16.84 0.79
C GLY A 716 -83.50 16.39 1.44
N GLU A 717 -83.46 16.00 2.72
CA GLU A 717 -84.65 15.75 3.55
C GLU A 717 -85.52 17.02 3.65
N MET A 718 -84.91 18.19 3.85
CA MET A 718 -85.60 19.47 3.91
C MET A 718 -86.21 19.85 2.56
N ASN A 719 -85.51 19.64 1.44
CA ASN A 719 -86.02 19.89 0.09
C ASN A 719 -87.19 18.96 -0.25
N SER A 720 -87.14 17.70 0.19
CA SER A 720 -88.27 16.75 0.08
C SER A 720 -89.46 17.19 0.94
N LYS A 721 -89.20 17.74 2.14
CA LYS A 721 -90.23 18.31 3.02
C LYS A 721 -90.82 19.61 2.47
N ILE A 722 -90.02 20.46 1.81
CA ILE A 722 -90.45 21.66 1.11
C ILE A 722 -91.32 21.27 -0.08
N LYS A 723 -90.92 20.31 -0.93
CA LYS A 723 -91.79 19.75 -1.98
C LYS A 723 -93.09 19.17 -1.42
N GLY A 724 -93.05 18.50 -0.27
CA GLY A 724 -94.24 18.06 0.44
C GLY A 724 -95.16 19.22 0.86
N VAL A 725 -94.60 20.35 1.28
CA VAL A 725 -95.35 21.58 1.57
C VAL A 725 -95.87 22.23 0.28
N GLU A 726 -95.07 22.34 -0.79
CA GLU A 726 -95.49 22.86 -2.10
C GLU A 726 -96.65 22.04 -2.69
N ASN A 727 -96.60 20.71 -2.59
CA ASN A 727 -97.68 19.82 -3.02
C ASN A 727 -98.92 19.98 -2.14
N LYS A 728 -98.78 20.01 -0.80
CA LYS A 728 -99.92 20.28 0.10
C LYS A 728 -100.54 21.66 -0.12
N MET A 729 -99.73 22.68 -0.40
CA MET A 729 -100.18 24.05 -0.68
C MET A 729 -100.86 24.13 -2.05
N SER A 730 -100.32 23.44 -3.06
CA SER A 730 -100.95 23.30 -4.39
C SER A 730 -102.26 22.53 -4.32
N GLY A 731 -102.33 21.45 -3.54
CA GLY A 731 -103.55 20.72 -3.22
C GLY A 731 -104.57 21.57 -2.43
N GLY A 732 -104.11 22.46 -1.56
CA GLY A 732 -104.95 23.44 -0.86
C GLY A 732 -105.53 24.51 -1.81
N ILE A 733 -104.74 24.99 -2.77
CA ILE A 733 -105.21 25.91 -3.82
C ILE A 733 -106.18 25.20 -4.77
N ALA A 734 -105.89 23.95 -5.16
CA ALA A 734 -106.81 23.12 -5.92
C ALA A 734 -108.15 22.93 -5.17
N SER A 735 -108.12 22.69 -3.86
CA SER A 735 -109.32 22.65 -3.00
C SER A 735 -110.07 23.98 -2.99
N ALA A 736 -109.38 25.11 -2.85
CA ALA A 736 -110.01 26.43 -2.88
C ALA A 736 -110.68 26.73 -4.24
N MET A 737 -110.03 26.35 -5.35
CA MET A 737 -110.62 26.47 -6.69
C MET A 737 -111.81 25.53 -6.89
N ALA A 738 -111.75 24.30 -6.38
CA ALA A 738 -112.88 23.38 -6.37
C ALA A 738 -114.06 23.96 -5.56
N MET A 739 -113.82 24.55 -4.38
CA MET A 739 -114.86 25.23 -3.59
C MET A 739 -115.44 26.46 -4.28
N ALA A 740 -114.61 27.25 -4.96
CA ALA A 740 -115.06 28.41 -5.74
C ALA A 740 -115.92 27.99 -6.94
N GLY A 741 -115.62 26.84 -7.55
CA GLY A 741 -116.40 26.24 -8.63
C GLY A 741 -117.75 25.64 -8.22
N LEU A 742 -118.05 25.50 -6.91
CA LEU A 742 -119.33 24.98 -6.43
C LEU A 742 -120.47 26.01 -6.64
N PRO A 743 -121.48 25.72 -7.48
CA PRO A 743 -122.66 26.58 -7.62
C PRO A 743 -123.42 26.72 -6.30
N GLN A 744 -124.08 27.88 -6.13
CA GLN A 744 -124.97 28.15 -4.99
C GLN A 744 -126.44 28.10 -5.41
N ALA A 745 -127.31 27.75 -4.46
CA ALA A 745 -128.75 27.96 -4.58
C ALA A 745 -129.07 29.45 -4.77
N TYR A 746 -129.99 29.75 -5.68
CA TYR A 746 -130.39 31.11 -6.07
C TYR A 746 -131.90 31.37 -5.98
N ALA A 747 -132.68 30.39 -5.50
CA ALA A 747 -134.13 30.47 -5.34
C ALA A 747 -134.52 30.35 -3.85
N PRO A 748 -135.45 31.19 -3.33
CA PRO A 748 -135.89 31.12 -1.93
C PRO A 748 -136.44 29.74 -1.54
N GLY A 749 -136.03 29.24 -0.38
CA GLY A 749 -136.40 27.90 0.12
C GLY A 749 -135.72 26.72 -0.57
N ALA A 750 -134.88 26.95 -1.59
CA ALA A 750 -134.19 25.87 -2.30
C ALA A 750 -132.90 25.41 -1.59
N ASN A 751 -132.72 24.09 -1.54
CA ASN A 751 -131.48 23.43 -1.15
C ASN A 751 -130.75 22.93 -2.41
N MET A 752 -129.44 23.16 -2.49
CA MET A 752 -128.60 22.68 -3.59
C MET A 752 -127.38 21.94 -3.04
N THR A 753 -127.26 20.66 -3.40
CA THR A 753 -126.02 19.90 -3.25
C THR A 753 -125.23 20.01 -4.55
N SER A 754 -123.98 20.44 -4.47
CA SER A 754 -123.08 20.60 -5.61
C SER A 754 -121.78 19.83 -5.43
N ILE A 755 -121.18 19.42 -6.54
CA ILE A 755 -119.84 18.82 -6.59
C ILE A 755 -119.02 19.56 -7.65
N ALA A 756 -117.75 19.83 -7.37
CA ALA A 756 -116.85 20.54 -8.26
C ALA A 756 -115.42 20.01 -8.15
N GLY A 757 -114.67 20.08 -9.24
CA GLY A 757 -113.26 19.70 -9.31
C GLY A 757 -112.37 20.92 -9.53
N GLY A 758 -111.16 20.88 -8.98
CA GLY A 758 -110.12 21.88 -9.20
C GLY A 758 -108.76 21.21 -9.37
N THR A 759 -107.87 21.81 -10.16
CA THR A 759 -106.51 21.31 -10.36
C THR A 759 -105.51 22.45 -10.40
N PHE A 760 -104.35 22.28 -9.76
CA PHE A 760 -103.28 23.29 -9.68
C PHE A 760 -101.92 22.61 -9.56
N ASN A 761 -100.97 22.97 -10.43
CA ASN A 761 -99.60 22.43 -10.45
C ASN A 761 -99.48 20.90 -10.31
N GLY A 762 -100.39 20.15 -10.96
CA GLY A 762 -100.42 18.68 -10.94
C GLY A 762 -101.26 18.06 -9.82
N GLU A 763 -101.59 18.84 -8.78
CA GLU A 763 -102.51 18.40 -7.73
C GLU A 763 -103.97 18.58 -8.16
N SER A 764 -104.86 17.75 -7.61
CA SER A 764 -106.29 17.71 -7.91
C SER A 764 -107.12 17.68 -6.63
N ALA A 765 -108.28 18.33 -6.64
CA ALA A 765 -109.18 18.34 -5.50
C ALA A 765 -110.65 18.26 -5.92
N VAL A 766 -111.45 17.67 -5.03
CA VAL A 766 -112.90 17.52 -5.18
C VAL A 766 -113.58 18.24 -4.01
N ALA A 767 -114.48 19.15 -4.33
CA ALA A 767 -115.33 19.85 -3.39
C ALA A 767 -116.76 19.30 -3.44
N ILE A 768 -117.40 19.21 -2.28
CA ILE A 768 -118.83 18.94 -2.13
C ILE A 768 -119.43 20.09 -1.31
N GLY A 769 -120.44 20.74 -1.87
CA GLY A 769 -121.15 21.86 -1.26
C GLY A 769 -122.61 21.52 -0.97
N VAL A 770 -123.14 22.09 0.09
CA VAL A 770 -124.57 22.23 0.34
C VAL A 770 -124.86 23.70 0.60
N SER A 771 -125.77 24.27 -0.19
CA SER A 771 -126.21 25.66 -0.03
C SER A 771 -127.73 25.74 0.07
N MET A 772 -128.19 26.68 0.88
CA MET A 772 -129.60 26.90 1.19
C MET A 772 -129.89 28.40 1.17
N VAL A 773 -131.00 28.79 0.55
CA VAL A 773 -131.57 30.14 0.68
C VAL A 773 -132.78 30.06 1.61
N SER A 774 -132.91 30.96 2.58
CA SER A 774 -134.09 31.01 3.46
C SER A 774 -135.38 31.20 2.65
N GLU A 775 -136.52 30.72 3.16
CA GLU A 775 -137.83 30.86 2.49
C GLU A 775 -138.21 32.34 2.25
N SER A 776 -137.72 33.24 3.10
CA SER A 776 -137.84 34.70 2.96
C SER A 776 -136.92 35.34 1.91
N GLY A 777 -136.01 34.58 1.29
CA GLY A 777 -135.04 35.05 0.30
C GLY A 777 -133.88 35.90 0.83
N GLY A 778 -133.89 36.32 2.10
CA GLY A 778 -132.89 37.25 2.65
C GLY A 778 -131.56 36.62 3.07
N TRP A 779 -131.54 35.36 3.53
CA TRP A 779 -130.31 34.70 3.99
C TRP A 779 -129.87 33.57 3.05
N VAL A 780 -128.57 33.54 2.74
CA VAL A 780 -127.92 32.46 1.99
C VAL A 780 -126.87 31.81 2.89
N TYR A 781 -126.98 30.50 3.09
CA TYR A 781 -126.01 29.68 3.80
C TYR A 781 -125.29 28.76 2.81
N LYS A 782 -123.96 28.66 2.91
CA LYS A 782 -123.15 27.71 2.15
C LYS A 782 -122.23 26.96 3.10
N LEU A 783 -122.40 25.65 3.20
CA LEU A 783 -121.45 24.72 3.81
C LEU A 783 -120.73 23.99 2.67
N GLN A 784 -119.41 23.92 2.70
CA GLN A 784 -118.63 23.22 1.68
C GLN A 784 -117.43 22.51 2.30
N GLY A 785 -117.18 21.29 1.85
CA GLY A 785 -116.03 20.46 2.23
C GLY A 785 -115.23 20.05 1.00
N THR A 786 -113.93 19.79 1.17
CA THR A 786 -113.04 19.28 0.11
C THR A 786 -112.15 18.16 0.61
N SER A 787 -111.71 17.34 -0.34
CA SER A 787 -110.54 16.47 -0.23
C SER A 787 -109.64 16.70 -1.45
N ASN A 788 -108.32 16.64 -1.27
CA ASN A 788 -107.35 16.73 -2.37
C ASN A 788 -106.49 15.46 -2.53
N SER A 789 -105.69 15.41 -3.59
CA SER A 789 -104.75 14.33 -3.93
C SER A 789 -103.63 14.12 -2.91
N GLN A 790 -103.40 15.07 -2.00
CA GLN A 790 -102.48 14.93 -0.86
C GLN A 790 -103.17 14.38 0.40
N GLY A 791 -104.46 14.03 0.32
CA GLY A 791 -105.24 13.46 1.42
C GLY A 791 -105.66 14.47 2.50
N ASP A 792 -105.48 15.77 2.26
CA ASP A 792 -105.91 16.81 3.20
C ASP A 792 -107.38 17.18 2.99
N TYR A 793 -108.09 17.36 4.11
CA TYR A 793 -109.50 17.77 4.15
C TYR A 793 -109.62 19.21 4.64
N SER A 794 -110.52 19.98 4.03
CA SER A 794 -110.86 21.31 4.55
C SER A 794 -112.34 21.61 4.37
N ALA A 795 -112.90 22.37 5.31
CA ALA A 795 -114.31 22.77 5.32
C ALA A 795 -114.44 24.27 5.54
N ALA A 796 -115.41 24.87 4.87
CA ALA A 796 -115.76 26.28 5.02
C ALA A 796 -117.28 26.42 5.17
N ILE A 797 -117.69 27.38 6.01
CA ILE A 797 -119.08 27.78 6.17
C ILE A 797 -119.18 29.29 5.96
N GLY A 798 -120.15 29.72 5.16
CA GLY A 798 -120.45 31.12 4.91
C GLY A 798 -121.95 31.38 5.08
N ALA A 799 -122.28 32.53 5.67
CA ALA A 799 -123.62 33.06 5.74
C ALA A 799 -123.61 34.49 5.20
N GLY A 800 -124.45 34.77 4.20
CA GLY A 800 -124.62 36.09 3.62
C GLY A 800 -126.08 36.55 3.77
N PHE A 801 -126.27 37.84 4.01
CA PHE A 801 -127.59 38.48 4.00
C PHE A 801 -127.67 39.43 2.80
N GLN A 802 -128.74 39.32 2.02
CA GLN A 802 -129.05 40.19 0.89
C GLN A 802 -130.33 40.99 1.19
N TRP A 803 -130.34 42.26 0.77
CA TRP A 803 -131.39 43.25 1.06
C TRP A 803 -131.93 43.91 -0.20
#